data_AF-A0A7Y5IWN2-F1
#
_entry.id   AF-A0A7Y5IWN2-F1
#
_cell.length_a   1.000
_cell.length_b   1.000
_cell.length_c   1.000
_cell.angle_alpha   90.00
_cell.angle_beta   90.00
_cell.angle_gamma   90.00
#
_symmetry.space_group_name_H-M   'P 1'
#
loop_
_entity.id
_entity.type
_entity.pdbx_description
1 polymer ?
#
loop_
_entity_poly.entity_id
_entity_poly.type
_entity_poly.pdbx_seq_one_letter_code
_entity_poly.pdbx_strand_id
1 'polypeptide(L)'
;NVISGNNMAGVHILGASSTFIQGNAIGKDGGVVVAIPNGGDGVLVEAETLGIWPRHTVIGGRGGLGNDISHNGKSGINIQDGTGVLVRGNTISGNASYGVRLRGDQNVVGGPSPEEGNVIAFNGRSGVYVYASSGNLIGGATEESGTFIFGNQENGILISGLTGENNRIEGCNIGRTVGGGPSGNLQNGVRISMSSNNIVGGTEPHKANVIVANREGGVAIVGELTQGNRVQGNGIGVSLEIVNKGTYSNSLGILIDGAKNNVIGGSEPGARNLISGNDGDGILLRNNAANNRIEGNLIGLFADGINARGNGGAGIEILDSPNNLIGGAMPGARNVIADNGDGIFILGGALSANNVIQGNYIGTDVSGALDRGNRVNGVFAQAAELVVGGTEPGAGNLISANTLRGVFLSSFDSTHCRVQGNRIGTNATGMAALGNGGDGVLLESAIQCAIGGSAPGMGNLISGNGGNGVWLVTGATGNVVAGNFIGTNVTGNSSLGNGQSAVLIEDAQLNRIGGAQSGAANILSGTNQYGVHINHPLAKENRIEGNFIGTDITGSLPLGNRFGGVLIVDASDNYIGGTTPGAGNLISGNGGSGIRLFKTMNTPGRTFIQGNRIGTDVTGVLPLGNMSRGIDLSATVGVEIGGITEGARNLISGNGFSGILFHDEARESLVQGNFIGTDLTGLLPVPNGLDGVFIENAPSNLVGGATPGAGNLISGNARYGVYLLDSKAVGNRVQGNRIGTDLTGSSDIGNASAGMYIKAATGNALGGTGAGEGNQIAFNLAGVTILSGSMNPILSNSIFSNDGLGIDLGEDGVTANDEIDSDTGANDFQNYPILTDARIAEAQPDNILSITGTLHSATATEFLLQFFASEICDASGFGEGGTLIGSATVVTDVSGDAAFSFDFPVQLTGARQLTSTATDPIGNSSEFSQCLEVVGLPTPTPTASATFTLTSTPSPTASPSDTATQTPSASPTQSSSPSATFTGQPTVTASATPSATATGQPTSTPTATSSSAPSATPSPTTTGSLPATSTPTPTTTGSQAATPTATSTCAPDYNLDGLGAIDARDLLQLLAAIRSGDPQADFNCDGAVDGDDLLEFSGRWKE
;
A
#
# COMPACT_ATOMS: atom_id res chain seq x y z
N ASN A 1 5.37 -58.16 48.39
CA ASN A 1 5.59 -58.15 49.86
C ASN A 1 4.74 -57.07 50.52
N VAL A 2 4.57 -57.12 51.84
CA VAL A 2 4.08 -56.00 52.66
C VAL A 2 5.18 -55.61 53.63
N ILE A 3 5.59 -54.34 53.64
CA ILE A 3 6.77 -53.87 54.37
C ILE A 3 6.44 -52.52 55.03
N SER A 4 6.61 -52.39 56.35
CA SER A 4 6.23 -51.16 57.08
C SER A 4 6.78 -51.12 58.51
N GLY A 5 7.01 -49.93 59.05
CA GLY A 5 7.48 -49.69 60.41
C GLY A 5 9.01 -49.64 60.55
N ASN A 6 9.75 -49.59 59.43
CA ASN A 6 11.21 -49.58 59.43
C ASN A 6 11.76 -48.19 59.81
N ASN A 7 12.91 -48.16 60.48
CA ASN A 7 13.56 -46.92 60.90
C ASN A 7 14.47 -46.28 59.82
N MET A 8 14.62 -46.91 58.65
CA MET A 8 15.58 -46.48 57.61
C MET A 8 15.07 -46.68 56.17
N ALA A 9 14.61 -47.88 55.83
CA ALA A 9 14.18 -48.25 54.48
C ALA A 9 13.22 -49.44 54.50
N GLY A 10 12.28 -49.49 53.55
CA GLY A 10 11.48 -50.70 53.30
C GLY A 10 12.22 -51.70 52.42
N VAL A 11 12.76 -51.23 51.29
CA VAL A 11 13.64 -52.00 50.40
C VAL A 11 14.90 -51.18 50.10
N HIS A 12 16.05 -51.85 50.07
CA HIS A 12 17.36 -51.27 49.75
C HIS A 12 18.15 -52.28 48.92
N ILE A 13 18.71 -51.86 47.78
CA ILE A 13 19.43 -52.71 46.83
C ILE A 13 20.75 -52.01 46.48
N LEU A 14 21.87 -52.71 46.68
CA LEU A 14 23.22 -52.20 46.41
C LEU A 14 23.97 -53.14 45.46
N GLY A 15 24.68 -52.59 44.47
CA GLY A 15 25.57 -53.34 43.58
C GLY A 15 24.90 -54.38 42.66
N ALA A 16 23.57 -54.43 42.61
CA ALA A 16 22.82 -55.34 41.75
C ALA A 16 22.57 -54.75 40.35
N SER A 17 22.24 -55.60 39.37
CA SER A 17 21.74 -55.17 38.06
C SER A 17 20.63 -56.10 37.59
N SER A 18 19.79 -55.64 36.65
CA SER A 18 18.62 -56.39 36.13
C SER A 18 17.61 -56.79 37.23
N THR A 19 17.44 -55.96 38.25
CA THR A 19 16.56 -56.23 39.40
C THR A 19 15.18 -55.62 39.20
N PHE A 20 14.12 -56.38 39.50
CA PHE A 20 12.73 -55.94 39.41
C PHE A 20 12.09 -55.87 40.81
N ILE A 21 11.45 -54.74 41.13
CA ILE A 21 10.65 -54.56 42.34
C ILE A 21 9.19 -54.43 41.90
N GLN A 22 8.39 -55.48 42.06
CA GLN A 22 6.99 -55.52 41.61
C GLN A 22 6.09 -56.21 42.65
N GLY A 23 4.83 -55.79 42.76
CA GLY A 23 3.87 -56.41 43.69
C GLY A 23 4.20 -56.20 45.17
N ASN A 24 4.67 -55.00 45.54
CA ASN A 24 5.03 -54.65 46.90
C ASN A 24 4.18 -53.48 47.41
N ALA A 25 3.51 -53.68 48.55
CA ALA A 25 2.97 -52.59 49.35
C ALA A 25 4.03 -52.22 50.39
N ILE A 26 4.52 -50.98 50.34
CA ILE A 26 5.50 -50.47 51.30
C ILE A 26 4.88 -49.25 51.98
N GLY A 27 4.84 -49.26 53.31
CA GLY A 27 4.04 -48.35 54.12
C GLY A 27 4.84 -47.33 54.91
N LYS A 28 4.24 -46.87 56.02
CA LYS A 28 4.77 -45.79 56.86
C LYS A 28 6.03 -46.21 57.63
N ASP A 29 7.17 -45.98 57.00
CA ASP A 29 8.50 -46.07 57.60
C ASP A 29 8.96 -44.69 58.13
N GLY A 30 9.91 -44.68 59.06
CA GLY A 30 10.60 -43.46 59.51
C GLY A 30 11.68 -42.97 58.53
N GLY A 31 11.94 -43.76 57.47
CA GLY A 31 12.94 -43.53 56.44
C GLY A 31 12.33 -43.33 55.06
N VAL A 32 13.09 -43.63 54.00
CA VAL A 32 12.60 -43.56 52.61
C VAL A 32 12.02 -44.94 52.23
N VAL A 33 10.85 -44.96 51.60
CA VAL A 33 10.06 -46.17 51.32
C VAL A 33 10.86 -47.19 50.50
N VAL A 34 11.61 -46.73 49.48
CA VAL A 34 12.76 -47.46 48.92
C VAL A 34 13.99 -46.58 49.05
N ALA A 35 14.72 -46.72 50.16
CA ALA A 35 15.90 -45.90 50.44
C ALA A 35 17.16 -46.46 49.80
N ILE A 36 17.83 -45.58 49.08
CA ILE A 36 19.22 -45.21 49.40
C ILE A 36 19.06 -43.83 50.15
N PRO A 37 19.88 -43.45 51.16
CA PRO A 37 19.33 -42.74 52.35
C PRO A 37 19.35 -41.18 52.27
N ASN A 38 18.39 -40.42 52.82
CA ASN A 38 17.82 -40.50 54.17
C ASN A 38 16.42 -39.86 54.33
N GLY A 39 15.53 -40.50 55.11
CA GLY A 39 14.43 -39.88 55.86
C GLY A 39 13.22 -39.29 55.12
N GLY A 40 12.19 -40.11 54.81
CA GLY A 40 10.79 -39.66 54.64
C GLY A 40 10.18 -39.66 53.23
N ASP A 41 10.84 -40.26 52.24
CA ASP A 41 10.53 -40.07 50.80
C ASP A 41 10.03 -41.36 50.14
N GLY A 42 9.60 -41.32 48.87
CA GLY A 42 9.11 -42.49 48.14
C GLY A 42 10.21 -43.43 47.62
N VAL A 43 10.39 -43.50 46.29
CA VAL A 43 11.40 -44.36 45.66
C VAL A 43 12.66 -43.56 45.31
N LEU A 44 13.80 -43.93 45.91
CA LEU A 44 15.11 -43.31 45.66
C LEU A 44 16.05 -44.27 44.94
N VAL A 45 16.54 -43.86 43.77
CA VAL A 45 17.61 -44.54 43.03
C VAL A 45 18.89 -43.69 43.10
N GLU A 46 19.93 -44.23 43.74
CA GLU A 46 21.31 -43.76 43.67
C GLU A 46 22.13 -44.82 42.91
N ALA A 47 22.97 -44.41 41.95
CA ALA A 47 23.70 -45.35 41.10
C ALA A 47 25.11 -44.87 40.72
N GLU A 48 26.14 -45.39 41.40
CA GLU A 48 27.51 -45.34 40.87
C GLU A 48 27.68 -46.33 39.72
N THR A 49 27.74 -45.85 38.47
CA THR A 49 28.09 -46.70 37.31
C THR A 49 29.18 -46.07 36.44
N LEU A 50 30.44 -46.36 36.77
CA LEU A 50 31.57 -46.23 35.84
C LEU A 50 31.45 -47.29 34.73
N GLY A 51 30.83 -46.95 33.61
CA GLY A 51 30.75 -47.88 32.46
C GLY A 51 29.96 -47.35 31.27
N ILE A 52 30.44 -47.69 30.07
CA ILE A 52 29.76 -47.39 28.80
C ILE A 52 28.75 -48.54 28.52
N TRP A 53 27.61 -48.19 27.89
CA TRP A 53 26.45 -49.02 27.54
C TRP A 53 25.41 -49.24 28.67
N PRO A 54 24.10 -49.10 28.37
CA PRO A 54 23.07 -48.93 29.39
C PRO A 54 22.59 -50.24 30.03
N ARG A 55 22.27 -50.18 31.32
CA ARG A 55 21.51 -51.20 32.05
C ARG A 55 20.35 -50.52 32.78
N HIS A 56 19.18 -50.46 32.15
CA HIS A 56 18.05 -49.68 32.68
C HIS A 56 17.57 -50.20 34.05
N THR A 57 17.65 -49.37 35.08
CA THR A 57 16.81 -49.51 36.27
C THR A 57 15.39 -49.13 35.87
N VAL A 58 14.42 -50.02 36.07
CA VAL A 58 13.02 -49.79 35.70
C VAL A 58 12.16 -49.62 36.94
N ILE A 59 11.50 -48.46 37.07
CA ILE A 59 10.53 -48.18 38.12
C ILE A 59 9.13 -48.29 37.50
N GLY A 60 8.45 -49.40 37.78
CA GLY A 60 7.12 -49.72 37.26
C GLY A 60 7.09 -50.88 36.25
N GLY A 61 5.91 -51.16 35.71
CA GLY A 61 5.61 -52.42 35.01
C GLY A 61 5.02 -52.27 33.62
N ARG A 62 4.56 -53.40 33.05
CA ARG A 62 3.86 -53.49 31.77
C ARG A 62 2.42 -53.95 31.99
N GLY A 63 1.49 -53.54 31.12
CA GLY A 63 0.10 -54.03 31.15
C GLY A 63 -0.66 -53.67 32.44
N GLY A 64 -0.63 -52.39 32.84
CA GLY A 64 -1.35 -51.89 34.02
C GLY A 64 -0.78 -52.29 35.39
N LEU A 65 0.30 -53.07 35.46
CA LEU A 65 0.96 -53.46 36.71
C LEU A 65 1.90 -52.37 37.25
N GLY A 66 1.33 -51.19 37.50
CA GLY A 66 2.00 -50.00 38.02
C GLY A 66 2.26 -50.00 39.53
N ASN A 67 3.08 -49.06 39.99
CA ASN A 67 3.16 -48.70 41.41
C ASN A 67 2.21 -47.53 41.71
N ASP A 68 1.58 -47.56 42.88
CA ASP A 68 0.99 -46.38 43.52
C ASP A 68 2.05 -45.80 44.49
N ILE A 69 2.48 -44.57 44.22
CA ILE A 69 3.57 -43.88 44.92
C ILE A 69 3.01 -42.55 45.44
N SER A 70 2.21 -42.63 46.49
CA SER A 70 1.42 -41.50 46.98
C SER A 70 1.64 -41.12 48.45
N HIS A 71 1.34 -39.86 48.76
CA HIS A 71 1.35 -39.29 50.12
C HIS A 71 2.70 -39.34 50.87
N ASN A 72 3.84 -39.37 50.16
CA ASN A 72 5.18 -39.36 50.75
C ASN A 72 5.58 -37.99 51.33
N GLY A 73 6.48 -37.99 52.32
CA GLY A 73 6.88 -36.81 53.09
C GLY A 73 7.77 -35.81 52.36
N LYS A 74 8.41 -36.20 51.25
CA LYS A 74 8.94 -35.27 50.24
C LYS A 74 8.51 -35.68 48.83
N SER A 75 9.39 -36.26 48.02
CA SER A 75 9.10 -36.56 46.60
C SER A 75 8.65 -38.01 46.42
N GLY A 76 7.82 -38.27 45.40
CA GLY A 76 7.35 -39.61 45.06
C GLY A 76 8.47 -40.50 44.50
N ILE A 77 9.17 -40.03 43.47
CA ILE A 77 10.40 -40.65 42.95
C ILE A 77 11.53 -39.61 42.98
N ASN A 78 12.73 -40.04 43.37
CA ASN A 78 13.95 -39.23 43.37
C ASN A 78 15.07 -40.05 42.73
N ILE A 79 15.65 -39.55 41.64
CA ILE A 79 16.81 -40.17 40.97
C ILE A 79 18.00 -39.24 41.21
N GLN A 80 19.06 -39.78 41.83
CA GLN A 80 20.29 -39.06 42.15
C GLN A 80 21.49 -39.77 41.52
N ASP A 81 22.21 -39.06 40.68
CA ASP A 81 23.37 -39.47 39.88
C ASP A 81 23.11 -40.65 38.90
N GLY A 82 21.87 -41.16 38.88
CA GLY A 82 21.42 -42.23 38.00
C GLY A 82 21.29 -41.80 36.54
N THR A 83 21.85 -42.62 35.64
CA THR A 83 21.78 -42.44 34.19
C THR A 83 20.97 -43.57 33.55
N GLY A 84 20.06 -43.27 32.63
CA GLY A 84 19.29 -44.28 31.89
C GLY A 84 18.24 -45.05 32.71
N VAL A 85 17.69 -44.45 33.77
CA VAL A 85 16.55 -44.98 34.55
C VAL A 85 15.26 -44.78 33.77
N LEU A 86 14.39 -45.80 33.75
CA LEU A 86 13.09 -45.80 33.07
C LEU A 86 11.95 -45.84 34.09
N VAL A 87 11.20 -44.74 34.22
CA VAL A 87 10.02 -44.61 35.08
C VAL A 87 8.78 -44.71 34.21
N ARG A 88 8.01 -45.81 34.31
CA ARG A 88 6.85 -46.08 33.43
C ARG A 88 5.67 -46.73 34.15
N GLY A 89 4.45 -46.43 33.73
CA GLY A 89 3.24 -47.09 34.24
C GLY A 89 2.87 -46.79 35.69
N ASN A 90 3.40 -45.73 36.34
CA ASN A 90 3.18 -45.46 37.77
C ASN A 90 2.10 -44.40 38.00
N THR A 91 1.36 -44.52 39.11
CA THR A 91 0.55 -43.44 39.68
C THR A 91 1.33 -42.78 40.81
N ILE A 92 1.53 -41.46 40.76
CA ILE A 92 2.43 -40.72 41.65
C ILE A 92 1.72 -39.46 42.14
N SER A 93 1.14 -39.48 43.34
CA SER A 93 0.20 -38.42 43.75
C SER A 93 0.19 -38.01 45.22
N GLY A 94 -0.20 -36.75 45.49
CA GLY A 94 -0.35 -36.25 46.86
C GLY A 94 0.95 -36.18 47.68
N ASN A 95 2.12 -36.33 47.06
CA ASN A 95 3.42 -36.28 47.74
C ASN A 95 3.75 -34.83 48.13
N ALA A 96 4.37 -34.59 49.29
CA ALA A 96 4.55 -33.25 49.85
C ALA A 96 5.58 -32.36 49.12
N SER A 97 6.29 -32.89 48.12
CA SER A 97 7.19 -32.15 47.23
C SER A 97 6.92 -32.55 45.77
N TYR A 98 7.94 -33.02 45.04
CA TYR A 98 7.82 -33.31 43.61
C TYR A 98 7.20 -34.69 43.37
N GLY A 99 6.49 -34.88 42.25
CA GLY A 99 6.07 -36.22 41.83
C GLY A 99 7.30 -37.07 41.49
N VAL A 100 8.06 -36.63 40.48
CA VAL A 100 9.35 -37.22 40.09
C VAL A 100 10.44 -36.13 40.12
N ARG A 101 11.61 -36.44 40.68
CA ARG A 101 12.78 -35.56 40.67
C ARG A 101 13.96 -36.25 39.99
N LEU A 102 14.57 -35.58 39.01
CA LEU A 102 15.74 -36.05 38.28
C LEU A 102 16.97 -35.20 38.60
N ARG A 103 18.05 -35.89 38.99
CA ARG A 103 19.43 -35.40 39.08
C ARG A 103 20.31 -36.48 38.46
N GLY A 104 20.59 -36.40 37.16
CA GLY A 104 21.24 -37.43 36.37
C GLY A 104 20.70 -37.47 34.94
N ASP A 105 21.48 -38.02 34.01
CA ASP A 105 21.29 -37.81 32.58
C ASP A 105 20.55 -38.96 31.88
N GLN A 106 20.00 -38.71 30.69
CA GLN A 106 19.42 -39.73 29.80
C GLN A 106 18.30 -40.60 30.42
N ASN A 107 17.65 -40.14 31.49
CA ASN A 107 16.53 -40.85 32.13
C ASN A 107 15.22 -40.63 31.35
N VAL A 108 14.27 -41.57 31.49
CA VAL A 108 12.97 -41.54 30.82
C VAL A 108 11.84 -41.58 31.84
N VAL A 109 10.90 -40.63 31.77
CA VAL A 109 9.72 -40.52 32.65
C VAL A 109 8.45 -40.66 31.81
N GLY A 110 8.21 -41.88 31.34
CA GLY A 110 7.10 -42.31 30.50
C GLY A 110 7.42 -43.66 29.85
N GLY A 111 6.62 -44.07 28.87
CA GLY A 111 6.76 -45.36 28.21
C GLY A 111 6.32 -45.34 26.74
N PRO A 112 6.68 -46.38 25.97
CA PRO A 112 6.42 -46.50 24.52
C PRO A 112 4.97 -46.81 24.13
N SER A 113 4.00 -46.72 25.04
CA SER A 113 2.58 -46.97 24.78
C SER A 113 1.69 -46.35 25.86
N PRO A 114 0.37 -46.18 25.61
CA PRO A 114 -0.57 -45.61 26.59
C PRO A 114 -0.52 -46.31 27.96
N GLU A 115 -0.50 -47.65 27.96
CA GLU A 115 -0.46 -48.50 29.17
C GLU A 115 0.85 -48.40 29.97
N GLU A 116 1.90 -47.80 29.40
CA GLU A 116 3.21 -47.59 30.04
C GLU A 116 3.43 -46.12 30.44
N GLY A 117 2.44 -45.24 30.29
CA GLY A 117 2.49 -43.85 30.76
C GLY A 117 2.35 -43.68 32.28
N ASN A 118 2.83 -42.56 32.83
CA ASN A 118 2.70 -42.26 34.28
C ASN A 118 1.58 -41.24 34.56
N VAL A 119 0.88 -41.40 35.69
CA VAL A 119 -0.13 -40.44 36.19
C VAL A 119 0.45 -39.68 37.39
N ILE A 120 0.87 -38.43 37.17
CA ILE A 120 1.65 -37.62 38.14
C ILE A 120 0.81 -36.42 38.60
N ALA A 121 0.11 -36.55 39.74
CA ALA A 121 -0.98 -35.64 40.07
C ALA A 121 -1.02 -35.12 41.52
N PHE A 122 -1.49 -33.88 41.71
CA PHE A 122 -1.76 -33.29 43.04
C PHE A 122 -0.56 -33.28 44.02
N ASN A 123 0.67 -33.22 43.51
CA ASN A 123 1.86 -33.14 44.36
C ASN A 123 2.07 -31.71 44.90
N GLY A 124 2.69 -31.58 46.06
CA GLY A 124 2.87 -30.34 46.82
C GLY A 124 3.88 -29.34 46.25
N ARG A 125 4.57 -29.73 45.17
CA ARG A 125 5.42 -28.90 44.31
C ARG A 125 5.20 -29.30 42.84
N SER A 126 6.18 -29.08 41.96
CA SER A 126 6.05 -29.40 40.54
C SER A 126 5.93 -30.91 40.29
N GLY A 127 5.16 -31.33 39.27
CA GLY A 127 4.89 -32.74 38.96
C GLY A 127 6.17 -33.52 38.62
N VAL A 128 6.94 -33.04 37.65
CA VAL A 128 8.31 -33.52 37.37
C VAL A 128 9.30 -32.36 37.53
N TYR A 129 10.45 -32.62 38.14
CA TYR A 129 11.53 -31.63 38.29
C TYR A 129 12.87 -32.20 37.84
N VAL A 130 13.41 -31.67 36.73
CA VAL A 130 14.76 -31.92 36.23
C VAL A 130 15.70 -30.82 36.75
N TYR A 131 16.78 -31.19 37.43
CA TYR A 131 17.75 -30.23 37.97
C TYR A 131 19.17 -30.52 37.50
N ALA A 132 19.78 -29.56 36.81
CA ALA A 132 21.18 -29.56 36.37
C ALA A 132 21.60 -30.79 35.54
N SER A 133 20.63 -31.41 34.85
CA SER A 133 20.75 -32.72 34.19
C SER A 133 20.33 -32.66 32.72
N SER A 134 20.94 -33.48 31.89
CA SER A 134 20.87 -33.40 30.42
C SER A 134 20.30 -34.64 29.73
N GLY A 135 19.69 -34.43 28.55
CA GLY A 135 19.23 -35.51 27.66
C GLY A 135 18.08 -36.37 28.19
N ASN A 136 17.39 -35.95 29.25
CA ASN A 136 16.26 -36.70 29.81
C ASN A 136 15.00 -36.55 28.93
N LEU A 137 14.20 -37.61 28.84
CA LEU A 137 12.89 -37.62 28.16
C LEU A 137 11.76 -37.70 29.18
N ILE A 138 10.81 -36.77 29.14
CA ILE A 138 9.56 -36.83 29.89
C ILE A 138 8.45 -37.13 28.88
N GLY A 139 7.68 -38.18 29.14
CA GLY A 139 6.78 -38.79 28.15
C GLY A 139 7.43 -39.97 27.41
N GLY A 140 6.97 -40.25 26.19
CA GLY A 140 7.30 -41.49 25.46
C GLY A 140 7.84 -41.24 24.06
N ALA A 141 8.41 -42.30 23.47
CA ALA A 141 9.16 -42.24 22.22
C ALA A 141 8.42 -42.86 21.00
N THR A 142 7.15 -43.22 21.17
CA THR A 142 6.28 -43.92 20.19
C THR A 142 4.82 -43.54 20.46
N GLU A 143 3.88 -44.09 19.67
CA GLU A 143 2.49 -43.65 19.57
C GLU A 143 1.74 -43.59 20.91
N GLU A 144 1.02 -42.47 21.12
CA GLU A 144 0.18 -42.15 22.28
C GLU A 144 0.85 -42.35 23.66
N SER A 145 1.76 -41.44 24.00
CA SER A 145 2.43 -41.44 25.31
C SER A 145 1.45 -41.12 26.46
N GLY A 146 0.97 -42.14 27.17
CA GLY A 146 -0.05 -42.01 28.22
C GLY A 146 0.37 -41.30 29.52
N THR A 147 1.33 -40.36 29.48
CA THR A 147 1.83 -39.65 30.67
C THR A 147 0.99 -38.41 30.95
N PHE A 148 0.23 -38.43 32.05
CA PHE A 148 -0.66 -37.36 32.50
C PHE A 148 -0.07 -36.63 33.71
N ILE A 149 -0.01 -35.29 33.69
CA ILE A 149 0.64 -34.47 34.72
C ILE A 149 -0.25 -33.27 35.11
N PHE A 150 -0.97 -33.35 36.22
CA PHE A 150 -2.09 -32.45 36.50
C PHE A 150 -2.32 -32.12 38.00
N GLY A 151 -2.94 -30.98 38.30
CA GLY A 151 -3.35 -30.59 39.66
C GLY A 151 -2.22 -30.29 40.66
N ASN A 152 -0.95 -30.24 40.21
CA ASN A 152 0.21 -30.05 41.09
C ASN A 152 0.30 -28.59 41.58
N GLN A 153 0.88 -28.37 42.77
CA GLN A 153 0.85 -27.06 43.46
C GLN A 153 1.87 -26.03 42.94
N GLU A 154 2.80 -26.44 42.08
CA GLU A 154 3.65 -25.55 41.28
C GLU A 154 3.37 -25.82 39.78
N ASN A 155 4.38 -26.28 39.03
CA ASN A 155 4.31 -26.50 37.58
C ASN A 155 3.99 -27.97 37.26
N GLY A 156 3.53 -28.26 36.04
CA GLY A 156 3.47 -29.65 35.56
C GLY A 156 4.89 -30.25 35.47
N ILE A 157 5.75 -29.62 34.67
CA ILE A 157 7.17 -29.97 34.54
C ILE A 157 8.03 -28.73 34.79
N LEU A 158 9.10 -28.88 35.58
CA LEU A 158 10.14 -27.88 35.80
C LEU A 158 11.50 -28.41 35.32
N ILE A 159 12.23 -27.61 34.54
CA ILE A 159 13.62 -27.86 34.14
C ILE A 159 14.46 -26.65 34.58
N SER A 160 15.52 -26.87 35.37
CA SER A 160 16.43 -25.78 35.72
C SER A 160 17.87 -26.20 36.03
N GLY A 161 18.78 -25.22 36.00
CA GLY A 161 20.20 -25.37 36.36
C GLY A 161 21.10 -25.45 35.12
N LEU A 162 22.22 -24.71 35.17
CA LEU A 162 23.02 -24.30 34.00
C LEU A 162 23.62 -25.45 33.17
N THR A 163 23.71 -26.66 33.72
CA THR A 163 24.21 -27.88 33.05
C THR A 163 23.08 -28.79 32.53
N GLY A 164 21.82 -28.37 32.66
CA GLY A 164 20.68 -29.07 32.11
C GLY A 164 20.42 -28.62 30.67
N GLU A 165 20.70 -29.49 29.70
CA GLU A 165 20.46 -29.25 28.29
C GLU A 165 19.90 -30.46 27.55
N ASN A 166 19.34 -30.24 26.36
CA ASN A 166 18.87 -31.30 25.45
C ASN A 166 17.79 -32.22 26.05
N ASN A 167 17.13 -31.81 27.14
CA ASN A 167 16.00 -32.55 27.70
C ASN A 167 14.77 -32.36 26.79
N ARG A 168 13.93 -33.39 26.70
CA ARG A 168 12.79 -33.47 25.79
C ARG A 168 11.51 -33.76 26.57
N ILE A 169 10.43 -33.07 26.26
CA ILE A 169 9.08 -33.31 26.80
C ILE A 169 8.19 -33.65 25.62
N GLU A 170 7.76 -34.91 25.47
CA GLU A 170 7.09 -35.38 24.24
C GLU A 170 5.86 -36.25 24.54
N GLY A 171 4.74 -35.97 23.89
CA GLY A 171 3.49 -36.73 24.02
C GLY A 171 2.77 -36.57 25.38
N CYS A 172 3.21 -35.64 26.24
CA CYS A 172 2.67 -35.46 27.58
C CYS A 172 1.30 -34.77 27.60
N ASN A 173 0.45 -35.21 28.53
CA ASN A 173 -0.86 -34.65 28.83
C ASN A 173 -0.81 -33.79 30.10
N ILE A 174 -0.61 -32.49 29.95
CA ILE A 174 -0.29 -31.57 31.05
C ILE A 174 -1.51 -30.71 31.39
N GLY A 175 -2.01 -30.86 32.62
CA GLY A 175 -3.25 -30.24 33.11
C GLY A 175 -4.54 -30.90 32.60
N ARG A 176 -4.45 -31.89 31.71
CA ARG A 176 -5.54 -32.82 31.37
C ARG A 176 -5.50 -34.04 32.32
N THR A 177 -6.65 -34.45 32.83
CA THR A 177 -6.80 -35.69 33.61
C THR A 177 -6.92 -36.92 32.71
N VAL A 178 -6.69 -38.12 33.25
CA VAL A 178 -6.89 -39.40 32.52
C VAL A 178 -8.33 -39.54 31.99
N GLY A 179 -9.33 -38.94 32.67
CA GLY A 179 -10.73 -38.91 32.23
C GLY A 179 -11.05 -37.79 31.21
N GLY A 180 -10.05 -37.14 30.62
CA GLY A 180 -10.19 -36.06 29.64
C GLY A 180 -10.59 -34.69 30.21
N GLY A 181 -11.11 -34.62 31.44
CA GLY A 181 -11.46 -33.37 32.12
C GLY A 181 -10.25 -32.55 32.59
N PRO A 182 -10.43 -31.28 32.97
CA PRO A 182 -9.35 -30.37 33.33
C PRO A 182 -8.93 -30.53 34.79
N SER A 183 -7.63 -30.39 35.06
CA SER A 183 -7.08 -30.20 36.40
C SER A 183 -5.75 -29.46 36.30
N GLY A 184 -5.82 -28.13 36.18
CA GLY A 184 -4.64 -27.28 36.03
C GLY A 184 -3.61 -27.43 37.13
N ASN A 185 -2.33 -27.31 36.78
CA ASN A 185 -1.29 -27.04 37.75
C ASN A 185 -1.39 -25.57 38.22
N LEU A 186 -1.01 -25.27 39.46
CA LEU A 186 -1.23 -23.94 40.05
C LEU A 186 -0.26 -22.85 39.56
N GLN A 187 0.79 -23.23 38.82
CA GLN A 187 1.65 -22.34 38.05
C GLN A 187 1.58 -22.73 36.56
N ASN A 188 2.72 -23.06 35.94
CA ASN A 188 2.83 -23.30 34.50
C ASN A 188 2.62 -24.77 34.14
N GLY A 189 2.24 -25.07 32.90
CA GLY A 189 2.28 -26.45 32.38
C GLY A 189 3.71 -26.98 32.33
N VAL A 190 4.58 -26.25 31.63
CA VAL A 190 6.04 -26.48 31.57
C VAL A 190 6.77 -25.20 31.95
N ARG A 191 7.84 -25.30 32.74
CA ARG A 191 8.73 -24.18 33.06
C ARG A 191 10.20 -24.56 32.83
N ILE A 192 10.93 -23.74 32.08
CA ILE A 192 12.37 -23.87 31.82
C ILE A 192 13.06 -22.59 32.34
N SER A 193 14.11 -22.74 33.14
CA SER A 193 14.84 -21.57 33.68
C SER A 193 16.30 -21.87 34.04
N MET A 194 17.22 -20.98 33.67
CA MET A 194 18.68 -21.18 33.77
C MET A 194 19.13 -22.49 33.08
N SER A 195 18.60 -22.77 31.89
CA SER A 195 18.76 -24.05 31.19
C SER A 195 18.55 -23.85 29.67
N SER A 196 19.25 -24.62 28.84
CA SER A 196 19.39 -24.33 27.40
C SER A 196 19.11 -25.53 26.51
N ASN A 197 18.83 -25.30 25.22
CA ASN A 197 18.73 -26.36 24.19
C ASN A 197 17.69 -27.46 24.48
N ASN A 198 16.71 -27.22 25.36
CA ASN A 198 15.64 -28.19 25.66
C ASN A 198 14.49 -28.09 24.64
N ILE A 199 13.74 -29.18 24.48
CA ILE A 199 12.64 -29.27 23.52
C ILE A 199 11.32 -29.61 24.23
N VAL A 200 10.30 -28.80 23.99
CA VAL A 200 8.90 -29.08 24.36
C VAL A 200 8.15 -29.47 23.09
N GLY A 201 7.83 -30.76 22.97
CA GLY A 201 7.13 -31.39 21.86
C GLY A 201 8.05 -31.84 20.71
N GLY A 202 7.48 -32.35 19.64
CA GLY A 202 8.23 -32.92 18.52
C GLY A 202 7.51 -32.78 17.18
N THR A 203 8.24 -33.02 16.10
CA THR A 203 7.76 -32.87 14.70
C THR A 203 6.92 -34.04 14.18
N GLU A 204 6.69 -35.07 15.00
CA GLU A 204 5.86 -36.22 14.67
C GLU A 204 4.61 -36.19 15.56
N PRO A 205 3.40 -36.53 15.06
CA PRO A 205 2.15 -36.31 15.80
C PRO A 205 2.10 -36.91 17.21
N HIS A 206 2.72 -38.07 17.45
CA HIS A 206 2.75 -38.71 18.76
C HIS A 206 3.64 -38.01 19.80
N LYS A 207 4.47 -37.05 19.38
CA LYS A 207 5.34 -36.23 20.25
C LYS A 207 4.67 -34.92 20.68
N ALA A 208 3.49 -34.60 20.13
CA ALA A 208 2.71 -33.44 20.51
C ALA A 208 2.29 -33.50 21.99
N ASN A 209 2.62 -32.48 22.78
CA ASN A 209 2.05 -32.34 24.12
C ASN A 209 0.69 -31.63 24.04
N VAL A 210 -0.22 -31.99 24.96
CA VAL A 210 -1.46 -31.24 25.23
C VAL A 210 -1.28 -30.50 26.55
N ILE A 211 -1.32 -29.16 26.52
CA ILE A 211 -0.97 -28.30 27.66
C ILE A 211 -2.13 -27.32 27.94
N VAL A 212 -2.93 -27.62 28.97
CA VAL A 212 -4.24 -27.00 29.20
C VAL A 212 -4.52 -26.72 30.68
N ALA A 213 -5.48 -25.85 30.98
CA ALA A 213 -6.01 -25.55 32.32
C ALA A 213 -5.05 -24.89 33.34
N ASN A 214 -3.79 -24.57 32.99
CA ASN A 214 -2.78 -24.11 33.96
C ASN A 214 -2.97 -22.62 34.34
N ARG A 215 -2.66 -22.26 35.60
CA ARG A 215 -2.96 -20.92 36.14
C ARG A 215 -1.96 -19.82 35.78
N GLU A 216 -0.78 -20.17 35.32
CA GLU A 216 0.17 -19.25 34.67
C GLU A 216 0.25 -19.60 33.16
N GLY A 217 1.46 -19.70 32.59
CA GLY A 217 1.64 -20.07 31.18
C GLY A 217 1.43 -21.57 30.92
N GLY A 218 1.00 -21.93 29.72
CA GLY A 218 1.15 -23.30 29.21
C GLY A 218 2.62 -23.70 29.19
N VAL A 219 3.48 -22.89 28.58
CA VAL A 219 4.95 -23.03 28.62
C VAL A 219 5.60 -21.70 29.03
N ALA A 220 6.52 -21.73 29.99
CA ALA A 220 7.29 -20.56 30.43
C ALA A 220 8.80 -20.78 30.30
N ILE A 221 9.49 -19.88 29.60
CA ILE A 221 10.95 -19.91 29.36
C ILE A 221 11.53 -18.63 29.99
N VAL A 222 12.26 -18.76 31.11
CA VAL A 222 12.49 -17.63 32.04
C VAL A 222 13.97 -17.45 32.43
N GLY A 223 14.45 -16.20 32.36
CA GLY A 223 15.76 -15.75 32.83
C GLY A 223 16.80 -15.59 31.70
N GLU A 224 17.69 -14.60 31.84
CA GLU A 224 18.65 -14.22 30.78
C GLU A 224 19.69 -15.29 30.41
N LEU A 225 19.87 -16.30 31.26
CA LEU A 225 20.76 -17.46 31.02
C LEU A 225 20.02 -18.66 30.40
N THR A 226 18.77 -18.47 29.98
CA THR A 226 17.90 -19.49 29.39
C THR A 226 17.81 -19.26 27.89
N GLN A 227 18.36 -20.16 27.07
CA GLN A 227 18.46 -19.92 25.62
C GLN A 227 18.44 -21.17 24.73
N GLY A 228 18.15 -21.00 23.45
CA GLY A 228 18.17 -22.09 22.47
C GLY A 228 17.08 -23.15 22.66
N ASN A 229 16.13 -22.92 23.57
CA ASN A 229 15.03 -23.85 23.82
C ASN A 229 14.01 -23.78 22.69
N ARG A 230 13.32 -24.89 22.41
CA ARG A 230 12.37 -25.00 21.31
C ARG A 230 11.03 -25.55 21.78
N VAL A 231 9.93 -24.91 21.40
CA VAL A 231 8.55 -25.35 21.65
C VAL A 231 7.94 -25.66 20.30
N GLN A 232 7.63 -26.91 19.99
CA GLN A 232 7.19 -27.36 18.66
C GLN A 232 6.11 -28.45 18.72
N GLY A 233 5.14 -28.43 17.80
CA GLY A 233 4.14 -29.49 17.65
C GLY A 233 3.12 -29.61 18.78
N ASN A 234 2.99 -28.63 19.68
CA ASN A 234 2.14 -28.72 20.87
C ASN A 234 0.73 -28.16 20.65
N GLY A 235 -0.28 -28.72 21.32
CA GLY A 235 -1.57 -28.07 21.55
C GLY A 235 -1.55 -27.34 22.91
N ILE A 236 -1.75 -26.02 22.91
CA ILE A 236 -1.62 -25.15 24.08
C ILE A 236 -2.89 -24.31 24.24
N GLY A 237 -3.62 -24.54 25.34
CA GLY A 237 -5.00 -24.02 25.56
C GLY A 237 -6.09 -24.88 24.91
N VAL A 238 -5.69 -25.84 24.07
CA VAL A 238 -6.56 -26.80 23.37
C VAL A 238 -6.04 -28.23 23.46
N SER A 239 -6.95 -29.19 23.31
CA SER A 239 -6.63 -30.61 23.14
C SER A 239 -6.93 -31.02 21.70
N LEU A 240 -5.91 -31.52 20.98
CA LEU A 240 -5.99 -31.89 19.57
C LEU A 240 -7.03 -32.98 19.28
N GLU A 241 -7.25 -33.88 20.24
CA GLU A 241 -8.23 -34.97 20.17
C GLU A 241 -9.69 -34.50 20.32
N ILE A 242 -9.93 -33.30 20.87
CA ILE A 242 -11.24 -32.90 21.40
C ILE A 242 -11.86 -31.78 20.55
N VAL A 243 -12.41 -32.19 19.40
CA VAL A 243 -13.41 -31.40 18.70
C VAL A 243 -14.68 -31.36 19.56
N ASN A 244 -15.18 -30.16 19.88
CA ASN A 244 -16.49 -29.90 20.51
C ASN A 244 -16.75 -30.36 21.97
N LYS A 245 -15.73 -30.47 22.84
CA LYS A 245 -15.95 -30.57 24.32
C LYS A 245 -15.00 -29.72 25.17
N GLY A 246 -15.40 -28.47 25.43
CA GLY A 246 -14.93 -27.68 26.58
C GLY A 246 -13.81 -26.67 26.33
N THR A 247 -13.77 -25.66 27.20
CA THR A 247 -12.72 -24.64 27.30
C THR A 247 -11.81 -25.00 28.47
N TYR A 248 -10.55 -25.31 28.19
CA TYR A 248 -9.52 -25.65 29.18
C TYR A 248 -8.32 -24.69 29.03
N SER A 249 -8.61 -23.39 29.12
CA SER A 249 -7.64 -22.30 28.94
C SER A 249 -6.47 -22.40 29.93
N ASN A 250 -5.28 -22.00 29.49
CA ASN A 250 -4.25 -21.53 30.41
C ASN A 250 -4.41 -20.02 30.60
N SER A 251 -3.81 -19.44 31.64
CA SER A 251 -3.81 -17.97 31.80
C SER A 251 -3.02 -17.26 30.69
N LEU A 252 -1.91 -17.86 30.24
CA LEU A 252 -1.18 -17.48 29.02
C LEU A 252 -0.83 -18.73 28.21
N GLY A 253 -0.72 -18.63 26.89
CA GLY A 253 -0.24 -19.75 26.07
C GLY A 253 1.25 -20.05 26.30
N ILE A 254 2.12 -19.15 25.87
CA ILE A 254 3.58 -19.23 26.05
C ILE A 254 4.11 -17.91 26.63
N LEU A 255 5.01 -17.99 27.61
CA LEU A 255 5.74 -16.85 28.18
C LEU A 255 7.25 -17.00 27.91
N ILE A 256 7.88 -15.98 27.36
CA ILE A 256 9.34 -15.83 27.28
C ILE A 256 9.72 -14.58 28.08
N ASP A 257 10.45 -14.76 29.18
CA ASP A 257 10.71 -13.72 30.18
C ASP A 257 12.22 -13.54 30.36
N GLY A 258 12.81 -12.58 29.66
CA GLY A 258 14.26 -12.34 29.55
C GLY A 258 15.09 -13.41 28.84
N ALA A 259 14.48 -14.55 28.49
CA ALA A 259 15.12 -15.65 27.78
C ALA A 259 15.34 -15.32 26.29
N LYS A 260 16.45 -15.81 25.72
CA LYS A 260 16.98 -15.35 24.42
C LYS A 260 17.23 -16.50 23.44
N ASN A 261 17.25 -16.23 22.13
CA ASN A 261 17.58 -17.22 21.10
C ASN A 261 16.67 -18.48 21.07
N ASN A 262 15.43 -18.41 21.60
CA ASN A 262 14.50 -19.55 21.64
C ASN A 262 13.63 -19.62 20.37
N VAL A 263 13.11 -20.80 20.03
CA VAL A 263 12.28 -21.02 18.84
C VAL A 263 10.90 -21.56 19.21
N ILE A 264 9.84 -20.82 18.87
CA ILE A 264 8.45 -21.25 19.01
C ILE A 264 7.95 -21.68 17.63
N GLY A 265 7.87 -22.99 17.43
CA GLY A 265 7.44 -23.66 16.21
C GLY A 265 8.62 -23.99 15.28
N GLY A 266 8.49 -23.66 14.00
CA GLY A 266 9.54 -23.82 12.98
C GLY A 266 8.98 -24.02 11.57
N SER A 267 9.87 -24.12 10.58
CA SER A 267 9.54 -24.25 9.15
C SER A 267 8.85 -25.56 8.74
N GLU A 268 9.02 -26.64 9.50
CA GLU A 268 8.46 -27.95 9.17
C GLU A 268 6.98 -28.03 9.59
N PRO A 269 6.07 -28.58 8.76
CA PRO A 269 4.65 -28.66 9.10
C PRO A 269 4.35 -29.31 10.46
N GLY A 270 5.13 -30.32 10.86
CA GLY A 270 5.01 -30.97 12.17
C GLY A 270 5.55 -30.15 13.35
N ALA A 271 6.33 -29.10 13.12
CA ALA A 271 6.83 -28.21 14.18
C ALA A 271 5.78 -27.20 14.66
N ARG A 272 4.69 -27.03 13.91
CA ARG A 272 3.55 -26.14 14.17
C ARG A 272 2.94 -26.37 15.57
N ASN A 273 3.01 -25.36 16.44
CA ASN A 273 2.15 -25.35 17.63
C ASN A 273 0.75 -24.81 17.27
N LEU A 274 -0.24 -25.21 18.07
CA LEU A 274 -1.60 -24.71 18.06
C LEU A 274 -1.87 -24.02 19.40
N ILE A 275 -1.95 -22.68 19.39
CA ILE A 275 -1.91 -21.83 20.58
C ILE A 275 -3.19 -20.99 20.62
N SER A 276 -4.22 -21.52 21.27
CA SER A 276 -5.61 -21.07 21.06
C SER A 276 -6.45 -21.21 22.32
N GLY A 277 -7.45 -20.34 22.51
CA GLY A 277 -8.38 -20.44 23.64
C GLY A 277 -7.74 -20.33 25.03
N ASN A 278 -6.64 -19.59 25.18
CA ASN A 278 -6.08 -19.19 26.49
C ASN A 278 -6.77 -17.91 26.98
N ASP A 279 -6.80 -17.65 28.29
CA ASP A 279 -7.55 -16.53 28.90
C ASP A 279 -6.90 -15.16 28.64
N GLY A 280 -5.57 -15.11 28.60
CA GLY A 280 -4.75 -13.98 28.15
C GLY A 280 -4.16 -14.24 26.77
N ASP A 281 -2.90 -13.88 26.57
CA ASP A 281 -2.23 -13.87 25.26
C ASP A 281 -1.79 -15.26 24.80
N GLY A 282 -1.68 -15.42 23.47
CA GLY A 282 -1.13 -16.63 22.85
C GLY A 282 0.36 -16.80 23.16
N ILE A 283 1.17 -15.79 22.86
CA ILE A 283 2.61 -15.75 23.17
C ILE A 283 2.97 -14.38 23.73
N LEU A 284 3.61 -14.31 24.91
CA LEU A 284 4.12 -13.08 25.52
C LEU A 284 5.65 -13.12 25.61
N LEU A 285 6.33 -12.15 24.99
CA LEU A 285 7.76 -11.87 25.18
C LEU A 285 7.92 -10.63 26.07
N ARG A 286 8.71 -10.73 27.15
CA ARG A 286 8.98 -9.56 28.01
C ARG A 286 10.37 -9.52 28.63
N ASN A 287 10.74 -8.36 29.19
CA ASN A 287 11.94 -8.14 30.00
C ASN A 287 13.26 -8.47 29.26
N ASN A 288 13.49 -7.87 28.09
CA ASN A 288 14.67 -8.12 27.24
C ASN A 288 14.71 -9.58 26.70
N ALA A 289 13.56 -10.15 26.37
CA ALA A 289 13.47 -11.44 25.67
C ALA A 289 13.83 -11.26 24.19
N ALA A 290 15.13 -11.29 23.88
CA ALA A 290 15.67 -10.92 22.56
C ALA A 290 16.10 -12.11 21.67
N ASN A 291 16.12 -11.87 20.34
CA ASN A 291 16.55 -12.84 19.32
C ASN A 291 15.72 -14.14 19.26
N ASN A 292 14.50 -14.14 19.80
CA ASN A 292 13.60 -15.28 19.72
C ASN A 292 12.90 -15.33 18.34
N ARG A 293 12.54 -16.53 17.90
CA ARG A 293 11.89 -16.79 16.60
C ARG A 293 10.53 -17.46 16.83
N ILE A 294 9.45 -16.89 16.30
CA ILE A 294 8.10 -17.44 16.35
C ILE A 294 7.69 -17.79 14.91
N GLU A 295 7.62 -19.07 14.57
CA GLU A 295 7.50 -19.54 13.17
C GLU A 295 6.52 -20.71 13.02
N GLY A 296 5.71 -20.70 11.97
CA GLY A 296 4.92 -21.86 11.56
C GLY A 296 3.69 -22.19 12.42
N ASN A 297 3.34 -21.36 13.41
CA ASN A 297 2.29 -21.63 14.40
C ASN A 297 0.88 -21.29 13.91
N LEU A 298 -0.13 -21.94 14.48
CA LEU A 298 -1.53 -21.50 14.45
C LEU A 298 -1.87 -20.85 15.78
N ILE A 299 -2.35 -19.60 15.76
CA ILE A 299 -2.60 -18.80 16.96
C ILE A 299 -4.03 -18.25 16.91
N GLY A 300 -4.91 -18.75 17.78
CA GLY A 300 -6.33 -18.37 17.82
C GLY A 300 -7.22 -19.09 16.79
N LEU A 301 -6.78 -20.25 16.29
CA LEU A 301 -7.55 -21.12 15.38
C LEU A 301 -7.78 -22.53 15.99
N PHE A 302 -8.67 -23.31 15.40
CA PHE A 302 -8.72 -24.76 15.59
C PHE A 302 -7.61 -25.48 14.80
N ALA A 303 -7.43 -26.78 15.05
CA ALA A 303 -6.41 -27.61 14.39
C ALA A 303 -6.60 -27.74 12.87
N ASP A 304 -7.81 -27.48 12.37
CA ASP A 304 -8.13 -27.41 10.95
C ASP A 304 -7.52 -26.18 10.25
N GLY A 305 -7.09 -25.16 11.00
CA GLY A 305 -6.60 -23.88 10.46
C GLY A 305 -7.69 -23.02 9.79
N ILE A 306 -8.96 -23.42 9.87
CA ILE A 306 -10.11 -22.84 9.17
C ILE A 306 -11.11 -22.23 10.15
N ASN A 307 -11.27 -22.77 11.36
CA ASN A 307 -12.25 -22.28 12.33
C ASN A 307 -11.59 -21.42 13.42
N ALA A 308 -12.25 -20.33 13.81
CA ALA A 308 -11.80 -19.40 14.84
C ALA A 308 -11.85 -20.02 16.25
N ARG A 309 -10.81 -19.78 17.06
CA ARG A 309 -10.76 -20.08 18.50
C ARG A 309 -9.71 -19.19 19.18
N GLY A 310 -9.95 -17.89 19.15
CA GLY A 310 -9.05 -16.86 19.65
C GLY A 310 -8.56 -17.07 21.08
N ASN A 311 -7.43 -16.46 21.41
CA ASN A 311 -7.03 -16.21 22.79
C ASN A 311 -7.77 -14.98 23.34
N GLY A 312 -7.78 -14.77 24.65
CA GLY A 312 -8.46 -13.63 25.28
C GLY A 312 -7.72 -12.31 25.07
N GLY A 313 -6.38 -12.36 25.20
CA GLY A 313 -5.46 -11.27 24.89
C GLY A 313 -4.99 -11.27 23.43
N ALA A 314 -3.80 -10.73 23.16
CA ALA A 314 -3.20 -10.68 21.84
C ALA A 314 -2.79 -12.08 21.33
N GLY A 315 -2.62 -12.21 20.01
CA GLY A 315 -2.01 -13.41 19.43
C GLY A 315 -0.55 -13.54 19.85
N ILE A 316 0.20 -12.45 19.69
CA ILE A 316 1.59 -12.29 20.17
C ILE A 316 1.73 -10.90 20.81
N GLU A 317 2.14 -10.82 22.07
CA GLU A 317 2.55 -9.58 22.76
C GLU A 317 4.08 -9.52 22.94
N ILE A 318 4.67 -8.34 22.75
CA ILE A 318 6.11 -8.07 22.93
C ILE A 318 6.29 -6.78 23.76
N LEU A 319 6.88 -6.91 24.96
CA LEU A 319 7.13 -5.83 25.91
C LEU A 319 8.63 -5.68 26.19
N ASP A 320 9.20 -4.49 26.01
CA ASP A 320 10.61 -4.17 26.28
C ASP A 320 11.60 -5.25 25.77
N SER A 321 11.37 -5.78 24.56
CA SER A 321 12.02 -7.00 24.04
C SER A 321 12.40 -6.85 22.56
N PRO A 322 13.69 -6.64 22.22
CA PRO A 322 14.11 -6.27 20.87
C PRO A 322 14.63 -7.46 20.03
N ASN A 323 14.77 -7.25 18.72
CA ASN A 323 15.38 -8.19 17.76
C ASN A 323 14.68 -9.55 17.58
N ASN A 324 13.38 -9.67 17.85
CA ASN A 324 12.64 -10.92 17.66
C ASN A 324 12.06 -11.02 16.24
N LEU A 325 11.99 -12.25 15.72
CA LEU A 325 11.43 -12.57 14.42
C LEU A 325 10.10 -13.30 14.58
N ILE A 326 9.07 -12.79 13.92
CA ILE A 326 7.74 -13.38 13.81
C ILE A 326 7.51 -13.74 12.35
N GLY A 327 7.53 -15.04 12.06
CA GLY A 327 7.34 -15.62 10.73
C GLY A 327 8.63 -15.75 9.92
N GLY A 328 8.50 -15.85 8.60
CA GLY A 328 9.61 -15.99 7.67
C GLY A 328 9.12 -16.08 6.22
N ALA A 329 10.00 -15.78 5.26
CA ALA A 329 9.65 -15.76 3.84
C ALA A 329 9.25 -17.14 3.26
N MET A 330 9.66 -18.23 3.91
CA MET A 330 9.25 -19.59 3.52
C MET A 330 7.83 -19.92 4.03
N PRO A 331 6.92 -20.47 3.19
CA PRO A 331 5.54 -20.76 3.60
C PRO A 331 5.37 -21.63 4.84
N GLY A 332 6.34 -22.49 5.16
CA GLY A 332 6.33 -23.29 6.39
C GLY A 332 6.61 -22.50 7.67
N ALA A 333 7.35 -21.37 7.57
CA ALA A 333 7.64 -20.49 8.70
C ALA A 333 6.50 -19.48 9.00
N ARG A 334 5.48 -19.40 8.13
CA ARG A 334 4.29 -18.55 8.32
C ARG A 334 3.53 -18.90 9.59
N ASN A 335 3.35 -17.94 10.49
CA ASN A 335 2.30 -18.03 11.50
C ASN A 335 0.96 -17.63 10.87
N VAL A 336 -0.13 -18.19 11.39
CA VAL A 336 -1.51 -17.76 11.08
C VAL A 336 -2.17 -17.33 12.39
N ILE A 337 -2.58 -16.06 12.47
CA ILE A 337 -2.90 -15.37 13.74
C ILE A 337 -4.28 -14.71 13.61
N ALA A 338 -5.30 -15.27 14.25
CA ALA A 338 -6.72 -14.95 13.98
C ALA A 338 -7.59 -14.96 15.25
N ASP A 339 -8.70 -14.21 15.24
CA ASP A 339 -9.67 -14.09 16.37
C ASP A 339 -9.06 -13.72 17.73
N ASN A 340 -7.81 -13.24 17.83
CA ASN A 340 -7.26 -12.75 19.11
C ASN A 340 -7.77 -11.33 19.42
N GLY A 341 -7.25 -10.65 20.44
CA GLY A 341 -7.44 -9.21 20.66
C GLY A 341 -6.83 -8.40 19.50
N ASP A 342 -5.60 -7.94 19.66
CA ASP A 342 -4.74 -7.62 18.52
C ASP A 342 -4.07 -8.90 17.99
N GLY A 343 -3.75 -8.95 16.69
CA GLY A 343 -2.98 -10.06 16.13
C GLY A 343 -1.56 -10.09 16.70
N ILE A 344 -0.84 -8.99 16.55
CA ILE A 344 0.48 -8.75 17.17
C ILE A 344 0.47 -7.38 17.84
N PHE A 345 0.92 -7.31 19.09
CA PHE A 345 0.93 -6.11 19.94
C PHE A 345 2.34 -5.86 20.49
N ILE A 346 2.91 -4.67 20.27
CA ILE A 346 4.28 -4.33 20.69
C ILE A 346 4.31 -3.02 21.48
N LEU A 347 4.90 -3.04 22.68
CA LEU A 347 5.18 -1.87 23.51
C LEU A 347 6.64 -1.83 23.98
N GLY A 348 7.10 -0.66 24.42
CA GLY A 348 8.46 -0.43 24.97
C GLY A 348 9.30 0.56 24.16
N GLY A 349 8.80 1.06 23.02
CA GLY A 349 9.49 2.06 22.21
C GLY A 349 10.86 1.57 21.75
N ALA A 350 11.91 2.32 22.10
CA ALA A 350 13.29 1.92 21.83
C ALA A 350 13.73 0.60 22.49
N LEU A 351 13.05 0.13 23.55
CA LEU A 351 13.35 -1.15 24.20
C LEU A 351 12.82 -2.36 23.42
N SER A 352 11.81 -2.18 22.55
CA SER A 352 11.28 -3.20 21.65
C SER A 352 11.68 -2.96 20.19
N ALA A 353 12.88 -2.41 19.98
CA ALA A 353 13.37 -2.06 18.65
C ALA A 353 13.81 -3.27 17.81
N ASN A 354 13.89 -3.08 16.49
CA ASN A 354 14.40 -4.08 15.52
C ASN A 354 13.63 -5.42 15.49
N ASN A 355 12.38 -5.44 15.96
CA ASN A 355 11.51 -6.61 15.77
C ASN A 355 11.09 -6.72 14.29
N VAL A 356 10.89 -7.94 13.79
CA VAL A 356 10.58 -8.23 12.37
C VAL A 356 9.36 -9.15 12.29
N ILE A 357 8.29 -8.69 11.65
CA ILE A 357 7.06 -9.45 11.37
C ILE A 357 7.02 -9.72 9.87
N GLN A 358 7.27 -10.94 9.39
CA GLN A 358 7.32 -11.24 7.95
C GLN A 358 6.63 -12.57 7.56
N GLY A 359 5.98 -12.60 6.40
CA GLY A 359 5.38 -13.79 5.79
C GLY A 359 4.16 -14.38 6.49
N ASN A 360 3.65 -13.74 7.56
CA ASN A 360 2.52 -14.20 8.37
C ASN A 360 1.17 -13.94 7.69
N TYR A 361 0.15 -14.72 8.06
CA TYR A 361 -1.25 -14.41 7.78
C TYR A 361 -1.92 -13.94 9.09
N ILE A 362 -2.55 -12.78 9.07
CA ILE A 362 -3.07 -12.09 10.26
C ILE A 362 -4.52 -11.65 10.00
N GLY A 363 -5.44 -12.17 10.81
CA GLY A 363 -6.89 -11.99 10.69
C GLY A 363 -7.55 -12.91 9.66
N THR A 364 -6.89 -13.98 9.23
CA THR A 364 -7.39 -14.89 8.17
C THR A 364 -7.12 -16.36 8.51
N ASP A 365 -7.76 -17.26 7.76
CA ASP A 365 -7.50 -18.70 7.84
C ASP A 365 -6.16 -19.11 7.17
N VAL A 366 -5.82 -20.40 7.20
CA VAL A 366 -4.58 -20.92 6.58
C VAL A 366 -4.48 -20.70 5.06
N SER A 367 -5.60 -20.57 4.33
CA SER A 367 -5.59 -20.22 2.91
C SER A 367 -5.47 -18.71 2.66
N GLY A 368 -5.75 -17.88 3.66
CA GLY A 368 -5.79 -16.42 3.54
C GLY A 368 -6.98 -15.93 2.69
N ALA A 369 -8.08 -16.68 2.65
CA ALA A 369 -9.26 -16.37 1.84
C ALA A 369 -10.54 -16.16 2.67
N LEU A 370 -10.56 -16.61 3.93
CA LEU A 370 -11.68 -16.47 4.85
C LEU A 370 -11.37 -15.45 5.93
N ASP A 371 -12.34 -14.58 6.21
CA ASP A 371 -12.33 -13.66 7.35
C ASP A 371 -12.24 -14.44 8.66
N ARG A 372 -11.17 -14.21 9.42
CA ARG A 372 -10.99 -14.64 10.81
C ARG A 372 -10.36 -13.50 11.62
N GLY A 373 -10.89 -12.29 11.44
CA GLY A 373 -10.31 -11.05 11.95
C GLY A 373 -9.93 -11.12 13.42
N ASN A 374 -8.76 -10.56 13.79
CA ASN A 374 -8.51 -10.26 15.20
C ASN A 374 -9.43 -9.10 15.63
N ARG A 375 -9.85 -9.10 16.88
CA ARG A 375 -10.95 -8.29 17.44
C ARG A 375 -10.60 -6.80 17.61
N VAL A 376 -9.35 -6.42 17.34
CA VAL A 376 -8.85 -5.03 17.34
C VAL A 376 -8.03 -4.79 16.04
N ASN A 377 -6.70 -4.66 16.09
CA ASN A 377 -5.86 -4.47 14.89
C ASN A 377 -5.14 -5.77 14.50
N GLY A 378 -4.65 -5.83 13.26
CA GLY A 378 -3.74 -6.91 12.82
C GLY A 378 -2.37 -6.80 13.49
N VAL A 379 -1.76 -5.61 13.40
CA VAL A 379 -0.51 -5.27 14.09
C VAL A 379 -0.66 -3.90 14.76
N PHE A 380 -0.38 -3.83 16.06
CA PHE A 380 -0.22 -2.58 16.82
C PHE A 380 1.22 -2.48 17.34
N ALA A 381 1.85 -1.30 17.25
CA ALA A 381 3.18 -1.09 17.78
C ALA A 381 3.46 0.32 18.34
N GLN A 382 4.29 0.32 19.38
CA GLN A 382 5.10 1.44 19.86
C GLN A 382 6.55 0.95 19.93
N ALA A 383 7.29 1.05 18.81
CA ALA A 383 8.61 0.44 18.66
C ALA A 383 9.45 1.11 17.55
N ALA A 384 10.75 1.29 17.76
CA ALA A 384 11.66 1.83 16.75
C ALA A 384 12.22 0.74 15.80
N GLU A 385 12.55 1.08 14.56
CA GLU A 385 13.14 0.15 13.57
C GLU A 385 12.31 -1.14 13.36
N LEU A 386 11.01 -1.11 13.62
CA LEU A 386 10.10 -2.24 13.40
C LEU A 386 9.93 -2.51 11.90
N VAL A 387 10.16 -3.74 11.47
CA VAL A 387 9.86 -4.18 10.10
C VAL A 387 8.57 -4.99 10.08
N VAL A 388 7.59 -4.53 9.30
CA VAL A 388 6.37 -5.28 8.96
C VAL A 388 6.45 -5.62 7.47
N GLY A 389 6.70 -6.89 7.18
CA GLY A 389 6.84 -7.47 5.84
C GLY A 389 8.31 -7.58 5.44
N GLY A 390 8.60 -7.36 4.16
CA GLY A 390 9.95 -7.43 3.61
C GLY A 390 9.96 -7.49 2.08
N THR A 391 11.13 -7.26 1.49
CA THR A 391 11.33 -7.21 0.02
C THR A 391 11.44 -8.57 -0.65
N GLU A 392 11.84 -9.60 0.10
CA GLU A 392 12.04 -10.94 -0.45
C GLU A 392 10.71 -11.62 -0.80
N PRO A 393 10.64 -12.43 -1.87
CA PRO A 393 9.44 -13.19 -2.22
C PRO A 393 8.94 -14.04 -1.04
N GLY A 394 7.72 -13.75 -0.58
CA GLY A 394 7.09 -14.41 0.56
C GLY A 394 7.29 -13.73 1.92
N ALA A 395 8.13 -12.68 2.03
CA ALA A 395 8.32 -11.91 3.27
C ALA A 395 7.17 -10.93 3.57
N GLY A 396 6.37 -10.53 2.58
CA GLY A 396 5.16 -9.75 2.79
C GLY A 396 4.11 -10.51 3.62
N ASN A 397 3.54 -9.86 4.64
CA ASN A 397 2.43 -10.43 5.40
C ASN A 397 1.09 -10.24 4.66
N LEU A 398 0.11 -11.09 4.99
CA LEU A 398 -1.31 -10.84 4.73
C LEU A 398 -1.95 -10.31 6.01
N ILE A 399 -2.52 -9.10 5.99
CA ILE A 399 -3.06 -8.43 7.18
C ILE A 399 -4.47 -7.91 6.86
N SER A 400 -5.47 -8.73 7.13
CA SER A 400 -6.80 -8.62 6.53
C SER A 400 -7.90 -9.01 7.53
N ALA A 401 -9.13 -8.56 7.27
CA ALA A 401 -10.33 -8.81 8.08
C ALA A 401 -10.33 -8.39 9.56
N ASN A 402 -9.25 -7.80 10.11
CA ASN A 402 -9.20 -7.35 11.50
C ASN A 402 -10.24 -6.22 11.72
N THR A 403 -10.93 -6.21 12.86
CA THR A 403 -12.14 -5.37 13.05
C THR A 403 -11.87 -3.86 12.98
N LEU A 404 -10.66 -3.44 13.37
CA LEU A 404 -10.15 -2.09 13.20
C LEU A 404 -9.08 -2.09 12.09
N ARG A 405 -7.79 -1.92 12.44
CA ARG A 405 -6.77 -1.54 11.44
C ARG A 405 -5.92 -2.72 11.01
N GLY A 406 -5.35 -2.63 9.80
CA GLY A 406 -4.31 -3.55 9.37
C GLY A 406 -3.04 -3.38 10.22
N VAL A 407 -2.38 -2.23 10.10
CA VAL A 407 -1.20 -1.86 10.89
C VAL A 407 -1.43 -0.51 11.56
N PHE A 408 -1.08 -0.39 12.84
CA PHE A 408 -1.14 0.85 13.61
C PHE A 408 0.20 1.10 14.32
N LEU A 409 0.90 2.15 13.89
CA LEU A 409 2.12 2.66 14.53
C LEU A 409 1.75 3.89 15.37
N SER A 410 2.07 3.86 16.67
CA SER A 410 1.75 4.96 17.61
C SER A 410 2.97 5.39 18.46
N SER A 411 2.86 6.54 19.12
CA SER A 411 3.94 7.23 19.84
C SER A 411 5.07 7.78 18.94
N PHE A 412 5.71 8.85 19.43
CA PHE A 412 6.97 9.38 18.89
C PHE A 412 8.13 8.38 18.98
N ASP A 413 8.02 7.32 19.78
CA ASP A 413 8.99 6.21 19.82
C ASP A 413 8.93 5.30 18.58
N SER A 414 7.82 5.32 17.83
CA SER A 414 7.71 4.62 16.54
C SER A 414 8.48 5.38 15.47
N THR A 415 9.80 5.21 15.48
CA THR A 415 10.73 5.84 14.54
C THR A 415 11.27 4.84 13.53
N HIS A 416 11.53 5.27 12.29
CA HIS A 416 12.22 4.50 11.23
C HIS A 416 11.56 3.15 10.84
N CYS A 417 10.31 2.90 11.25
CA CYS A 417 9.60 1.66 10.98
C CYS A 417 9.36 1.46 9.47
N ARG A 418 9.31 0.20 9.02
CA ARG A 418 9.23 -0.17 7.61
C ARG A 418 8.06 -1.12 7.39
N VAL A 419 6.97 -0.63 6.79
CA VAL A 419 5.84 -1.46 6.35
C VAL A 419 6.01 -1.70 4.86
N GLN A 420 6.51 -2.88 4.45
CA GLN A 420 6.96 -3.13 3.07
C GLN A 420 6.52 -4.50 2.53
N GLY A 421 6.08 -4.57 1.28
CA GLY A 421 5.73 -5.81 0.57
C GLY A 421 4.43 -6.50 1.02
N ASN A 422 3.66 -5.91 1.95
CA ASN A 422 2.47 -6.55 2.54
C ASN A 422 1.23 -6.48 1.64
N ARG A 423 0.25 -7.34 1.94
CA ARG A 423 -1.11 -7.33 1.41
C ARG A 423 -2.06 -7.03 2.57
N ILE A 424 -2.72 -5.87 2.53
CA ILE A 424 -3.46 -5.31 3.66
C ILE A 424 -4.91 -5.05 3.23
N GLY A 425 -5.85 -5.80 3.80
CA GLY A 425 -7.29 -5.73 3.48
C GLY A 425 -7.73 -6.52 2.25
N THR A 426 -6.87 -7.39 1.72
CA THR A 426 -7.15 -8.25 0.55
C THR A 426 -7.00 -9.72 0.91
N ASN A 427 -7.50 -10.63 0.06
CA ASN A 427 -7.22 -12.06 0.19
C ASN A 427 -5.76 -12.39 -0.19
N ALA A 428 -5.31 -13.62 0.09
CA ALA A 428 -3.95 -14.08 -0.24
C ALA A 428 -3.56 -13.84 -1.70
N THR A 429 -4.51 -13.95 -2.65
CA THR A 429 -4.25 -13.74 -4.08
C THR A 429 -4.09 -12.26 -4.45
N GLY A 430 -4.65 -11.33 -3.67
CA GLY A 430 -4.63 -9.89 -3.94
C GLY A 430 -5.59 -9.44 -5.04
N MET A 431 -6.51 -10.32 -5.46
CA MET A 431 -7.54 -10.03 -6.47
C MET A 431 -8.94 -9.83 -5.88
N ALA A 432 -9.13 -10.07 -4.57
CA ALA A 432 -10.40 -9.82 -3.88
C ALA A 432 -10.18 -9.06 -2.56
N ALA A 433 -11.16 -8.25 -2.19
CA ALA A 433 -11.18 -7.56 -0.90
C ALA A 433 -11.47 -8.54 0.25
N LEU A 434 -10.78 -8.33 1.36
CA LEU A 434 -10.96 -9.01 2.65
C LEU A 434 -10.61 -7.98 3.74
N GLY A 435 -11.33 -6.86 3.71
CA GLY A 435 -10.94 -5.60 4.34
C GLY A 435 -10.78 -5.66 5.84
N ASN A 436 -9.79 -4.95 6.39
CA ASN A 436 -9.86 -4.55 7.79
C ASN A 436 -10.99 -3.52 7.96
N GLY A 437 -11.70 -3.51 9.09
CA GLY A 437 -12.93 -2.70 9.26
C GLY A 437 -12.69 -1.18 9.36
N GLY A 438 -11.48 -0.78 9.75
CA GLY A 438 -10.96 0.58 9.73
C GLY A 438 -9.87 0.74 8.67
N ASP A 439 -8.84 1.52 8.97
CA ASP A 439 -7.77 1.88 8.02
C ASP A 439 -6.80 0.73 7.73
N GLY A 440 -6.23 0.70 6.53
CA GLY A 440 -5.18 -0.24 6.18
C GLY A 440 -3.92 -0.02 7.03
N VAL A 441 -3.43 1.22 7.08
CA VAL A 441 -2.27 1.64 7.88
C VAL A 441 -2.52 2.98 8.56
N LEU A 442 -2.33 3.08 9.88
CA LEU A 442 -2.38 4.33 10.65
C LEU A 442 -1.01 4.66 11.26
N LEU A 443 -0.58 5.91 11.13
CA LEU A 443 0.56 6.51 11.82
C LEU A 443 0.07 7.66 12.72
N GLU A 444 0.20 7.51 14.03
CA GLU A 444 -0.09 8.55 15.02
C GLU A 444 1.20 8.92 15.75
N SER A 445 1.66 10.17 15.65
CA SER A 445 2.96 10.62 16.18
C SER A 445 4.22 9.90 15.65
N ALA A 446 4.10 8.92 14.74
CA ALA A 446 5.23 8.15 14.22
C ALA A 446 6.16 8.98 13.29
N ILE A 447 7.47 8.72 13.35
CA ILE A 447 8.51 9.57 12.75
C ILE A 447 9.36 8.80 11.74
N GLN A 448 9.58 9.38 10.54
CA GLN A 448 10.52 8.87 9.52
C GLN A 448 10.27 7.41 9.09
N CYS A 449 9.03 6.91 9.24
CA CYS A 449 8.62 5.58 8.84
C CYS A 449 8.40 5.49 7.32
N ALA A 450 8.70 4.32 6.74
CA ALA A 450 8.53 4.03 5.32
C ALA A 450 7.39 3.03 5.11
N ILE A 451 6.29 3.50 4.50
CA ILE A 451 5.17 2.69 4.04
C ILE A 451 5.38 2.44 2.55
N GLY A 452 5.97 1.28 2.25
CA GLY A 452 6.46 0.94 0.92
C GLY A 452 7.88 1.44 0.66
N GLY A 453 8.22 1.69 -0.60
CA GLY A 453 9.54 2.15 -1.04
C GLY A 453 9.73 2.01 -2.55
N SER A 454 10.80 2.59 -3.09
CA SER A 454 11.05 2.67 -4.54
C SER A 454 11.71 1.42 -5.16
N ALA A 455 12.23 0.51 -4.35
CA ALA A 455 12.82 -0.74 -4.86
C ALA A 455 11.74 -1.81 -5.12
N PRO A 456 11.92 -2.71 -6.11
CA PRO A 456 11.04 -3.85 -6.32
C PRO A 456 10.80 -4.65 -5.04
N GLY A 457 9.55 -5.05 -4.80
CA GLY A 457 9.15 -5.77 -3.59
C GLY A 457 8.93 -4.90 -2.35
N MET A 458 9.30 -3.61 -2.34
CA MET A 458 8.99 -2.73 -1.19
C MET A 458 7.52 -2.31 -1.12
N GLY A 459 6.86 -2.06 -2.26
CA GLY A 459 5.48 -1.59 -2.33
C GLY A 459 4.47 -2.54 -1.67
N ASN A 460 3.52 -1.99 -0.90
CA ASN A 460 2.40 -2.75 -0.34
C ASN A 460 1.17 -2.67 -1.25
N LEU A 461 0.29 -3.66 -1.13
CA LEU A 461 -1.10 -3.62 -1.59
C LEU A 461 -1.99 -3.27 -0.40
N ILE A 462 -2.66 -2.11 -0.42
CA ILE A 462 -3.45 -1.57 0.70
C ILE A 462 -4.85 -1.21 0.21
N SER A 463 -5.73 -2.21 0.17
CA SER A 463 -7.03 -2.14 -0.53
C SER A 463 -8.07 -2.99 0.18
N GLY A 464 -9.35 -2.74 -0.08
CA GLY A 464 -10.50 -3.43 0.52
C GLY A 464 -10.90 -2.92 1.91
N ASN A 465 -10.13 -2.03 2.54
CA ASN A 465 -10.30 -1.63 3.95
C ASN A 465 -11.48 -0.66 4.13
N GLY A 466 -12.17 -0.71 5.28
CA GLY A 466 -13.35 0.10 5.57
C GLY A 466 -13.07 1.59 5.86
N GLY A 467 -11.85 1.90 6.30
CA GLY A 467 -11.34 3.26 6.50
C GLY A 467 -10.52 3.77 5.30
N ASN A 468 -9.44 4.47 5.59
CA ASN A 468 -8.49 4.95 4.60
C ASN A 468 -7.50 3.84 4.19
N GLY A 469 -6.79 4.03 3.08
CA GLY A 469 -5.62 3.20 2.76
C GLY A 469 -4.50 3.43 3.78
N VAL A 470 -3.97 4.67 3.81
CA VAL A 470 -3.02 5.15 4.81
C VAL A 470 -3.56 6.42 5.47
N TRP A 471 -3.48 6.52 6.80
CA TRP A 471 -3.82 7.73 7.56
C TRP A 471 -2.60 8.18 8.37
N LEU A 472 -2.25 9.47 8.26
CA LEU A 472 -1.21 10.13 9.04
C LEU A 472 -1.85 11.21 9.91
N VAL A 473 -1.76 11.04 11.22
CA VAL A 473 -2.40 11.88 12.25
C VAL A 473 -1.37 12.77 12.94
N THR A 474 -1.83 13.85 13.59
CA THR A 474 -1.08 14.84 14.37
C THR A 474 0.23 14.31 14.97
N GLY A 475 1.32 15.01 14.69
CA GLY A 475 2.67 14.64 15.13
C GLY A 475 3.38 13.61 14.24
N ALA A 476 2.69 12.89 13.35
CA ALA A 476 3.35 12.03 12.37
C ALA A 476 4.16 12.89 11.39
N THR A 477 5.49 12.70 11.35
CA THR A 477 6.40 13.60 10.62
C THR A 477 7.55 12.92 9.90
N GLY A 478 7.88 13.44 8.70
CA GLY A 478 8.98 12.94 7.87
C GLY A 478 8.76 11.54 7.27
N ASN A 479 7.54 11.01 7.34
CA ASN A 479 7.21 9.68 6.85
C ASN A 479 7.11 9.64 5.32
N VAL A 480 7.34 8.48 4.72
CA VAL A 480 7.29 8.27 3.26
C VAL A 480 6.29 7.16 2.93
N VAL A 481 5.31 7.46 2.08
CA VAL A 481 4.38 6.48 1.49
C VAL A 481 4.74 6.36 0.01
N ALA A 482 5.39 5.29 -0.44
CA ALA A 482 5.91 5.19 -1.82
C ALA A 482 5.78 3.78 -2.43
N GLY A 483 5.58 3.69 -3.74
CA GLY A 483 5.52 2.42 -4.48
C GLY A 483 4.30 1.54 -4.20
N ASN A 484 3.28 2.04 -3.50
CA ASN A 484 2.13 1.24 -3.07
C ASN A 484 0.99 1.21 -4.08
N PHE A 485 0.21 0.12 -4.03
CA PHE A 485 -1.07 -0.04 -4.72
C PHE A 485 -2.18 0.17 -3.70
N ILE A 486 -2.90 1.29 -3.76
CA ILE A 486 -3.86 1.69 -2.74
C ILE A 486 -5.26 1.87 -3.35
N GLY A 487 -6.19 1.02 -2.93
CA GLY A 487 -7.57 0.94 -3.45
C GLY A 487 -7.74 0.06 -4.71
N THR A 488 -6.65 -0.46 -5.26
CA THR A 488 -6.63 -1.32 -6.47
C THR A 488 -6.37 -2.79 -6.13
N ASN A 489 -6.48 -3.69 -7.12
CA ASN A 489 -5.99 -5.07 -7.03
C ASN A 489 -4.46 -5.14 -7.18
N VAL A 490 -3.87 -6.32 -6.95
CA VAL A 490 -2.41 -6.55 -7.03
C VAL A 490 -1.79 -6.23 -8.41
N THR A 491 -2.59 -6.18 -9.47
CA THR A 491 -2.20 -5.81 -10.84
C THR A 491 -2.43 -4.32 -11.16
N GLY A 492 -3.00 -3.54 -10.23
CA GLY A 492 -3.25 -2.11 -10.39
C GLY A 492 -4.23 -1.73 -11.51
N ASN A 493 -5.06 -2.67 -11.98
CA ASN A 493 -5.92 -2.53 -13.15
C ASN A 493 -7.41 -2.78 -12.87
N SER A 494 -7.79 -3.02 -11.61
CA SER A 494 -9.19 -3.06 -11.18
C SER A 494 -9.29 -2.53 -9.74
N SER A 495 -10.45 -1.97 -9.38
CA SER A 495 -10.67 -1.44 -8.03
C SER A 495 -11.03 -2.57 -7.07
N LEU A 496 -10.48 -2.51 -5.87
CA LEU A 496 -11.01 -3.19 -4.69
C LEU A 496 -11.58 -2.19 -3.66
N GLY A 497 -11.24 -0.91 -3.79
CA GLY A 497 -11.71 0.23 -2.99
C GLY A 497 -11.16 0.25 -1.58
N ASN A 498 -10.85 1.43 -1.05
CA ASN A 498 -10.92 1.66 0.41
C ASN A 498 -12.17 2.50 0.70
N GLY A 499 -12.75 2.35 1.89
CA GLY A 499 -14.03 2.95 2.28
C GLY A 499 -13.99 4.47 2.42
N GLN A 500 -12.80 5.06 2.58
CA GLN A 500 -12.56 6.49 2.60
C GLN A 500 -11.55 6.90 1.50
N SER A 501 -10.50 7.67 1.83
CA SER A 501 -9.48 8.13 0.88
C SER A 501 -8.31 7.15 0.77
N ALA A 502 -7.52 7.22 -0.30
CA ALA A 502 -6.34 6.36 -0.45
C ALA A 502 -5.25 6.78 0.56
N VAL A 503 -4.97 8.08 0.68
CA VAL A 503 -4.17 8.66 1.76
C VAL A 503 -4.91 9.82 2.43
N LEU A 504 -4.94 9.84 3.76
CA LEU A 504 -5.43 10.94 4.59
C LEU A 504 -4.30 11.51 5.47
N ILE A 505 -4.16 12.83 5.53
CA ILE A 505 -3.17 13.56 6.34
C ILE A 505 -3.93 14.61 7.18
N GLU A 506 -3.86 14.52 8.51
CA GLU A 506 -4.55 15.44 9.43
C GLU A 506 -3.58 15.99 10.48
N ASP A 507 -3.32 17.31 10.45
CA ASP A 507 -2.35 18.00 11.31
C ASP A 507 -0.92 17.37 11.35
N ALA A 508 -0.59 16.55 10.36
CA ALA A 508 0.70 15.87 10.19
C ALA A 508 1.59 16.60 9.16
N GLN A 509 2.91 16.60 9.36
CA GLN A 509 3.84 17.53 8.69
C GLN A 509 5.00 16.82 7.99
N LEU A 510 5.62 17.47 6.99
CA LEU A 510 6.85 17.00 6.33
C LEU A 510 6.75 15.59 5.69
N ASN A 511 5.56 15.02 5.53
CA ASN A 511 5.37 13.66 5.00
C ASN A 511 5.37 13.68 3.47
N ARG A 512 5.89 12.61 2.85
CA ARG A 512 6.00 12.48 1.40
C ARG A 512 5.17 11.32 0.87
N ILE A 513 4.22 11.62 0.00
CA ILE A 513 3.40 10.66 -0.73
C ILE A 513 3.99 10.54 -2.14
N GLY A 514 4.68 9.44 -2.39
CA GLY A 514 5.29 9.06 -3.67
C GLY A 514 6.75 9.51 -3.83
N GLY A 515 7.14 9.81 -5.05
CA GLY A 515 8.41 10.49 -5.32
C GLY A 515 8.88 10.49 -6.77
N ALA A 516 9.80 11.40 -7.07
CA ALA A 516 10.45 11.56 -8.37
C ALA A 516 11.42 10.42 -8.80
N GLN A 517 11.58 9.36 -8.00
CA GLN A 517 12.41 8.22 -8.35
C GLN A 517 11.55 7.14 -9.02
N SER A 518 12.10 6.45 -10.03
CA SER A 518 11.45 5.27 -10.61
C SER A 518 11.09 4.26 -9.51
N GLY A 519 9.87 3.74 -9.56
CA GLY A 519 9.30 2.84 -8.54
C GLY A 519 8.76 3.53 -7.28
N ALA A 520 8.99 4.83 -7.05
CA ALA A 520 8.43 5.54 -5.89
C ALA A 520 6.94 5.92 -6.04
N ALA A 521 6.41 5.93 -7.26
CA ALA A 521 5.02 6.24 -7.57
C ALA A 521 4.04 5.32 -6.83
N ASN A 522 3.04 5.88 -6.14
CA ASN A 522 1.89 5.10 -5.69
C ASN A 522 0.78 5.13 -6.75
N ILE A 523 -0.02 4.06 -6.82
CA ILE A 523 -1.31 4.03 -7.50
C ILE A 523 -2.40 4.31 -6.44
N LEU A 524 -3.04 5.48 -6.51
CA LEU A 524 -4.00 6.00 -5.52
C LEU A 524 -5.38 6.11 -6.18
N SER A 525 -6.08 4.99 -6.28
CA SER A 525 -7.16 4.81 -7.27
C SER A 525 -8.29 3.92 -6.77
N GLY A 526 -9.50 4.10 -7.31
CA GLY A 526 -10.66 3.27 -7.03
C GLY A 526 -11.31 3.46 -5.65
N THR A 527 -10.88 4.45 -4.85
CA THR A 527 -11.38 4.66 -3.48
C THR A 527 -12.71 5.41 -3.41
N ASN A 528 -13.42 5.28 -2.28
CA ASN A 528 -14.75 5.89 -2.08
C ASN A 528 -14.72 7.41 -1.80
N GLN A 529 -13.54 8.03 -1.68
CA GLN A 529 -13.38 9.48 -1.53
C GLN A 529 -12.31 10.03 -2.49
N TYR A 530 -11.14 10.42 -1.98
CA TYR A 530 -10.06 11.08 -2.72
C TYR A 530 -8.82 10.19 -2.78
N GLY A 531 -7.96 10.41 -3.79
CA GLY A 531 -6.64 9.78 -3.82
C GLY A 531 -5.74 10.29 -2.69
N VAL A 532 -5.69 11.60 -2.47
CA VAL A 532 -5.07 12.21 -1.28
C VAL A 532 -6.00 13.26 -0.68
N HIS A 533 -6.15 13.25 0.65
CA HIS A 533 -6.83 14.27 1.41
C HIS A 533 -5.87 14.84 2.48
N ILE A 534 -5.64 16.15 2.46
CA ILE A 534 -4.91 16.88 3.51
C ILE A 534 -5.90 17.79 4.23
N ASN A 535 -5.93 17.75 5.57
CA ASN A 535 -6.90 18.47 6.38
C ASN A 535 -6.22 19.11 7.62
N HIS A 536 -6.86 20.18 8.12
CA HIS A 536 -6.53 20.98 9.30
C HIS A 536 -5.25 21.87 9.22
N PRO A 537 -5.20 23.00 9.97
CA PRO A 537 -4.19 24.05 9.79
C PRO A 537 -2.73 23.68 10.05
N LEU A 538 -2.44 22.62 10.81
CA LEU A 538 -1.07 22.20 11.11
C LEU A 538 -0.51 21.27 10.06
N ALA A 539 -1.32 20.76 9.11
CA ALA A 539 -0.81 19.90 8.04
C ALA A 539 -0.03 20.73 7.00
N LYS A 540 1.30 20.79 7.19
CA LYS A 540 2.23 21.67 6.46
C LYS A 540 3.44 20.91 5.92
N GLU A 541 4.03 21.43 4.84
CA GLU A 541 5.26 20.93 4.22
C GLU A 541 5.17 19.48 3.70
N ASN A 542 3.95 18.94 3.56
CA ASN A 542 3.73 17.63 2.96
C ASN A 542 3.89 17.71 1.43
N ARG A 543 4.35 16.61 0.84
CA ARG A 543 4.76 16.52 -0.58
C ARG A 543 4.08 15.36 -1.28
N ILE A 544 3.18 15.65 -2.21
CA ILE A 544 2.53 14.66 -3.07
C ILE A 544 3.28 14.66 -4.40
N GLU A 545 4.17 13.71 -4.63
CA GLU A 545 5.10 13.71 -5.78
C GLU A 545 5.00 12.40 -6.59
N GLY A 546 4.91 12.48 -7.92
CA GLY A 546 5.09 11.33 -8.83
C GLY A 546 4.03 10.22 -8.75
N ASN A 547 2.83 10.48 -8.22
CA ASN A 547 1.78 9.48 -8.06
C ASN A 547 0.87 9.37 -9.29
N PHE A 548 0.21 8.22 -9.43
CA PHE A 548 -0.90 7.97 -10.36
C PHE A 548 -2.19 8.01 -9.54
N ILE A 549 -3.06 8.98 -9.81
CA ILE A 549 -4.22 9.31 -8.96
C ILE A 549 -5.51 9.27 -9.78
N GLY A 550 -6.31 8.22 -9.57
CA GLY A 550 -7.55 7.97 -10.32
C GLY A 550 -7.38 7.21 -11.64
N THR A 551 -6.17 6.71 -11.90
CA THR A 551 -5.81 5.94 -13.09
C THR A 551 -5.34 4.52 -12.72
N ASP A 552 -5.30 3.64 -13.72
CA ASP A 552 -4.67 2.32 -13.58
C ASP A 552 -3.12 2.42 -13.52
N ILE A 553 -2.45 1.29 -13.31
CA ILE A 553 -0.97 1.22 -13.29
C ILE A 553 -0.31 1.73 -14.60
N THR A 554 -0.99 1.65 -15.74
CA THR A 554 -0.46 2.19 -17.01
C THR A 554 -0.63 3.70 -17.13
N GLY A 555 -1.53 4.32 -16.36
CA GLY A 555 -1.89 5.73 -16.48
C GLY A 555 -2.67 6.05 -17.76
N SER A 556 -3.22 5.05 -18.43
CA SER A 556 -3.92 5.18 -19.71
C SER A 556 -5.40 4.80 -19.63
N LEU A 557 -5.83 4.17 -18.54
CA LEU A 557 -7.22 3.81 -18.28
C LEU A 557 -7.72 4.46 -16.98
N PRO A 558 -9.02 4.84 -16.91
CA PRO A 558 -9.58 5.45 -15.72
C PRO A 558 -9.84 4.38 -14.66
N LEU A 559 -9.40 4.65 -13.44
CA LEU A 559 -9.66 3.86 -12.25
C LEU A 559 -10.03 4.81 -11.10
N GLY A 560 -10.97 5.72 -11.40
CA GLY A 560 -11.21 6.93 -10.63
C GLY A 560 -11.49 6.70 -9.15
N ASN A 561 -11.00 7.62 -8.32
CA ASN A 561 -11.57 7.81 -6.99
C ASN A 561 -12.97 8.43 -7.14
N ARG A 562 -13.88 8.13 -6.22
CA ARG A 562 -15.30 8.51 -6.32
C ARG A 562 -15.53 10.03 -6.26
N PHE A 563 -14.67 10.76 -5.56
CA PHE A 563 -14.62 12.22 -5.56
C PHE A 563 -13.39 12.68 -6.37
N GLY A 564 -12.64 13.67 -5.90
CA GLY A 564 -11.50 14.24 -6.63
C GLY A 564 -10.20 13.42 -6.52
N GLY A 565 -9.17 13.88 -7.21
CA GLY A 565 -7.82 13.29 -7.09
C GLY A 565 -7.14 13.70 -5.78
N VAL A 566 -6.96 15.01 -5.57
CA VAL A 566 -6.38 15.59 -4.35
C VAL A 566 -7.33 16.63 -3.75
N LEU A 567 -7.61 16.52 -2.45
CA LEU A 567 -8.30 17.54 -1.66
C LEU A 567 -7.37 18.12 -0.59
N ILE A 568 -7.39 19.44 -0.43
CA ILE A 568 -6.73 20.16 0.68
C ILE A 568 -7.77 21.06 1.37
N VAL A 569 -7.99 20.87 2.67
CA VAL A 569 -8.90 21.67 3.51
C VAL A 569 -8.11 22.37 4.62
N ASP A 570 -8.18 23.70 4.67
CA ASP A 570 -7.58 24.60 5.67
C ASP A 570 -6.05 24.56 5.86
N ALA A 571 -5.39 23.53 5.34
CA ALA A 571 -3.94 23.37 5.29
C ALA A 571 -3.25 24.32 4.29
N SER A 572 -1.93 24.50 4.45
CA SER A 572 -1.08 25.41 3.66
C SER A 572 0.37 24.95 3.68
N ASP A 573 1.24 25.57 2.88
CA ASP A 573 2.68 25.25 2.77
C ASP A 573 2.94 23.81 2.28
N ASN A 574 1.99 23.22 1.53
CA ASN A 574 2.09 21.88 0.94
C ASN A 574 2.40 21.94 -0.57
N TYR A 575 2.94 20.85 -1.10
CA TYR A 575 3.34 20.70 -2.51
C TYR A 575 2.56 19.57 -3.18
N ILE A 576 1.86 19.91 -4.28
CA ILE A 576 1.30 18.94 -5.24
C ILE A 576 2.21 18.95 -6.47
N GLY A 577 3.03 17.92 -6.58
CA GLY A 577 4.05 17.76 -7.59
C GLY A 577 5.36 18.48 -7.21
N GLY A 578 6.14 18.88 -8.21
CA GLY A 578 7.40 19.60 -8.03
C GLY A 578 8.20 19.72 -9.32
N THR A 579 9.25 20.56 -9.29
CA THR A 579 10.03 20.94 -10.48
C THR A 579 11.07 19.91 -10.96
N THR A 580 11.34 18.88 -10.15
CA THR A 580 12.25 17.79 -10.52
C THR A 580 11.57 16.84 -11.52
N PRO A 581 12.24 16.39 -12.60
CA PRO A 581 11.67 15.37 -13.50
C PRO A 581 11.17 14.14 -12.73
N GLY A 582 9.92 13.74 -13.00
CA GLY A 582 9.23 12.66 -12.28
C GLY A 582 8.51 13.07 -10.98
N ALA A 583 8.67 14.30 -10.48
CA ALA A 583 7.96 14.77 -9.29
C ALA A 583 6.49 15.13 -9.57
N GLY A 584 6.12 15.47 -10.80
CA GLY A 584 4.75 15.73 -11.20
C GLY A 584 3.84 14.50 -11.10
N ASN A 585 2.63 14.66 -10.57
CA ASN A 585 1.63 13.59 -10.49
C ASN A 585 0.80 13.49 -11.77
N LEU A 586 0.24 12.32 -12.03
CA LEU A 586 -0.82 12.08 -13.01
C LEU A 586 -2.16 12.03 -12.27
N ILE A 587 -3.03 13.03 -12.47
CA ILE A 587 -4.27 13.24 -11.69
C ILE A 587 -5.46 13.28 -12.65
N SER A 588 -6.03 12.11 -12.92
CA SER A 588 -6.90 11.87 -14.08
C SER A 588 -7.95 10.81 -13.78
N GLY A 589 -9.07 10.80 -14.51
CA GLY A 589 -10.13 9.80 -14.38
C GLY A 589 -10.98 9.86 -13.10
N ASN A 590 -10.80 10.85 -12.22
CA ASN A 590 -11.50 10.94 -10.94
C ASN A 590 -12.96 11.46 -11.11
N GLY A 591 -13.86 11.06 -10.20
CA GLY A 591 -15.29 11.41 -10.23
C GLY A 591 -15.64 12.85 -9.82
N GLY A 592 -14.65 13.65 -9.43
CA GLY A 592 -14.78 15.07 -9.07
C GLY A 592 -13.73 15.94 -9.76
N SER A 593 -13.25 16.98 -9.07
CA SER A 593 -12.16 17.85 -9.57
C SER A 593 -10.80 17.14 -9.42
N GLY A 594 -9.86 17.36 -10.33
CA GLY A 594 -8.52 16.75 -10.26
C GLY A 594 -7.81 17.14 -8.96
N ILE A 595 -7.69 18.45 -8.73
CA ILE A 595 -7.24 19.04 -7.47
C ILE A 595 -8.34 19.97 -6.94
N ARG A 596 -8.63 19.94 -5.64
CA ARG A 596 -9.45 20.93 -4.95
C ARG A 596 -8.76 21.48 -3.69
N LEU A 597 -8.70 22.79 -3.55
CA LEU A 597 -8.27 23.48 -2.32
C LEU A 597 -9.46 24.29 -1.78
N PHE A 598 -9.68 24.20 -0.47
CA PHE A 598 -10.74 24.94 0.24
C PHE A 598 -10.24 25.45 1.59
N LYS A 599 -10.69 26.63 2.01
CA LYS A 599 -10.43 27.16 3.36
C LYS A 599 -11.73 27.62 4.03
N THR A 600 -11.96 27.14 5.26
CA THR A 600 -12.94 27.71 6.20
C THR A 600 -12.30 28.72 7.16
N MET A 601 -10.97 28.69 7.29
CA MET A 601 -10.16 29.49 8.19
C MET A 601 -9.08 30.27 7.42
N ASN A 602 -8.81 31.50 7.87
CA ASN A 602 -7.76 32.35 7.29
C ASN A 602 -6.34 31.90 7.72
N THR A 603 -5.90 30.74 7.23
CA THR A 603 -4.59 30.17 7.54
C THR A 603 -3.49 30.77 6.66
N PRO A 604 -2.41 31.35 7.23
CA PRO A 604 -1.30 31.87 6.45
C PRO A 604 -0.42 30.74 5.91
N GLY A 605 0.17 30.99 4.73
CA GLY A 605 0.98 30.02 3.98
C GLY A 605 0.44 29.82 2.55
N ARG A 606 1.26 29.24 1.67
CA ARG A 606 0.97 29.07 0.23
C ARG A 606 0.96 27.60 -0.18
N THR A 607 0.14 27.21 -1.15
CA THR A 607 0.16 25.84 -1.69
C THR A 607 0.70 25.86 -3.12
N PHE A 608 1.64 24.97 -3.42
CA PHE A 608 2.31 24.91 -4.71
C PHE A 608 1.77 23.72 -5.52
N ILE A 609 1.40 23.95 -6.78
CA ILE A 609 0.91 22.95 -7.73
C ILE A 609 1.82 23.01 -8.95
N GLN A 610 2.75 22.06 -9.10
CA GLN A 610 3.86 22.14 -10.07
C GLN A 610 4.15 20.82 -10.79
N GLY A 611 4.36 20.87 -12.10
CA GLY A 611 4.81 19.73 -12.92
C GLY A 611 3.74 18.66 -13.22
N ASN A 612 2.50 18.83 -12.76
CA ASN A 612 1.46 17.79 -12.82
C ASN A 612 0.80 17.66 -14.20
N ARG A 613 0.26 16.47 -14.48
CA ARG A 613 -0.64 16.19 -15.60
C ARG A 613 -2.04 15.96 -15.04
N ILE A 614 -3.02 16.77 -15.44
CA ILE A 614 -4.34 16.83 -14.82
C ILE A 614 -5.42 16.70 -15.90
N GLY A 615 -6.09 15.55 -15.95
CA GLY A 615 -7.15 15.23 -16.92
C GLY A 615 -6.66 14.63 -18.25
N THR A 616 -5.37 14.34 -18.38
CA THR A 616 -4.74 13.65 -19.52
C THR A 616 -4.21 12.28 -19.14
N ASP A 617 -3.90 11.45 -20.13
CA ASP A 617 -3.22 10.17 -19.95
C ASP A 617 -1.73 10.34 -19.54
N VAL A 618 -1.04 9.23 -19.28
CA VAL A 618 0.39 9.24 -18.95
C VAL A 618 1.26 9.88 -20.05
N THR A 619 0.88 9.80 -21.33
CA THR A 619 1.62 10.48 -22.42
C THR A 619 1.39 11.98 -22.44
N GLY A 620 0.24 12.46 -21.93
CA GLY A 620 -0.16 13.87 -21.95
C GLY A 620 -0.73 14.31 -23.29
N VAL A 621 -1.18 13.37 -24.12
CA VAL A 621 -1.65 13.61 -25.51
C VAL A 621 -3.10 13.16 -25.68
N LEU A 622 -3.60 12.26 -24.84
CA LEU A 622 -4.98 11.79 -24.87
C LEU A 622 -5.75 12.30 -23.64
N PRO A 623 -7.04 12.65 -23.78
CA PRO A 623 -7.87 13.02 -22.64
C PRO A 623 -8.16 11.79 -21.77
N LEU A 624 -8.02 11.97 -20.46
CA LEU A 624 -8.39 11.02 -19.42
C LEU A 624 -9.06 11.80 -18.27
N GLY A 625 -10.07 12.58 -18.64
CA GLY A 625 -10.61 13.68 -17.83
C GLY A 625 -11.04 13.30 -16.42
N ASN A 626 -10.80 14.21 -15.48
CA ASN A 626 -11.57 14.25 -14.24
C ASN A 626 -12.98 14.76 -14.57
N MET A 627 -14.02 14.26 -13.89
CA MET A 627 -15.43 14.58 -14.22
C MET A 627 -15.85 16.02 -13.91
N SER A 628 -15.04 16.78 -13.16
CA SER A 628 -15.24 18.20 -12.88
C SER A 628 -14.07 19.06 -13.42
N ARG A 629 -13.61 20.06 -12.66
CA ARG A 629 -12.50 20.95 -13.05
C ARG A 629 -11.14 20.23 -12.96
N GLY A 630 -10.13 20.74 -13.64
CA GLY A 630 -8.75 20.33 -13.41
C GLY A 630 -8.27 20.76 -12.01
N ILE A 631 -8.34 22.05 -11.72
CA ILE A 631 -8.03 22.65 -10.42
C ILE A 631 -9.20 23.52 -9.95
N ASP A 632 -9.55 23.43 -8.66
CA ASP A 632 -10.75 24.01 -8.07
C ASP A 632 -10.39 24.73 -6.75
N LEU A 633 -10.44 26.07 -6.74
CA LEU A 633 -9.96 26.90 -5.63
C LEU A 633 -11.10 27.73 -5.02
N SER A 634 -11.45 27.44 -3.77
CA SER A 634 -12.52 28.15 -3.02
C SER A 634 -11.97 28.77 -1.74
N ALA A 635 -12.19 30.08 -1.55
CA ALA A 635 -11.72 30.88 -0.41
C ALA A 635 -10.19 30.81 -0.12
N THR A 636 -9.40 30.36 -1.09
CA THR A 636 -7.94 30.20 -0.95
C THR A 636 -7.20 31.53 -1.06
N VAL A 637 -6.10 31.67 -0.32
CA VAL A 637 -5.17 32.80 -0.46
C VAL A 637 -3.80 32.28 -0.88
N GLY A 638 -3.22 32.83 -1.94
CA GLY A 638 -1.83 32.61 -2.32
C GLY A 638 -1.48 31.21 -2.84
N VAL A 639 -2.25 30.66 -3.78
CA VAL A 639 -1.92 29.40 -4.46
C VAL A 639 -0.97 29.70 -5.63
N GLU A 640 0.07 28.88 -5.82
CA GLU A 640 1.00 28.97 -6.95
C GLU A 640 0.79 27.77 -7.88
N ILE A 641 0.13 28.00 -9.02
CA ILE A 641 -0.10 27.00 -10.07
C ILE A 641 0.95 27.21 -11.16
N GLY A 642 1.95 26.34 -11.18
CA GLY A 642 3.04 26.34 -12.13
C GLY A 642 4.22 27.20 -11.67
N GLY A 643 4.80 27.96 -12.58
CA GLY A 643 5.95 28.83 -12.34
C GLY A 643 6.79 29.06 -13.60
N ILE A 644 7.76 29.97 -13.53
CA ILE A 644 8.55 30.45 -14.68
C ILE A 644 9.56 29.44 -15.28
N THR A 645 9.47 28.16 -14.94
CA THR A 645 10.41 27.12 -15.40
C THR A 645 9.65 25.92 -15.96
N GLU A 646 10.22 25.25 -16.96
CA GLU A 646 9.58 24.11 -17.61
C GLU A 646 9.21 22.98 -16.64
N GLY A 647 10.05 22.70 -15.63
CA GLY A 647 9.74 21.70 -14.60
C GLY A 647 8.53 22.09 -13.72
N ALA A 648 8.19 23.37 -13.62
CA ALA A 648 7.03 23.83 -12.86
C ALA A 648 5.72 23.71 -13.64
N ARG A 649 5.74 23.73 -14.98
CA ARG A 649 4.56 23.68 -15.86
C ARG A 649 3.62 22.53 -15.51
N ASN A 650 2.36 22.84 -15.21
CA ASN A 650 1.31 21.83 -15.24
C ASN A 650 0.70 21.74 -16.64
N LEU A 651 0.18 20.56 -16.97
CA LEU A 651 -0.68 20.28 -18.12
C LEU A 651 -2.11 20.06 -17.59
N ILE A 652 -3.04 20.95 -17.92
CA ILE A 652 -4.38 21.02 -17.32
C ILE A 652 -5.41 20.98 -18.46
N SER A 653 -5.76 19.77 -18.89
CA SER A 653 -6.41 19.52 -20.18
C SER A 653 -7.32 18.29 -20.10
N GLY A 654 -8.33 18.19 -20.97
CA GLY A 654 -9.23 17.03 -21.02
C GLY A 654 -10.25 16.92 -19.87
N ASN A 655 -10.33 17.87 -18.94
CA ASN A 655 -11.23 17.81 -17.78
C ASN A 655 -12.69 18.12 -18.19
N GLY A 656 -13.67 17.61 -17.46
CA GLY A 656 -15.09 17.70 -17.84
C GLY A 656 -15.72 19.10 -17.73
N PHE A 657 -15.12 19.99 -16.93
CA PHE A 657 -15.52 21.40 -16.77
C PHE A 657 -14.29 22.29 -17.09
N SER A 658 -14.25 23.52 -16.58
CA SER A 658 -13.13 24.46 -16.81
C SER A 658 -11.79 23.92 -16.26
N GLY A 659 -10.67 24.28 -16.89
CA GLY A 659 -9.33 23.81 -16.51
C GLY A 659 -8.95 24.23 -15.09
N ILE A 660 -9.09 25.53 -14.79
CA ILE A 660 -8.91 26.10 -13.44
C ILE A 660 -10.14 26.93 -13.07
N LEU A 661 -10.64 26.80 -11.84
CA LEU A 661 -11.63 27.71 -11.24
C LEU A 661 -11.07 28.40 -9.99
N PHE A 662 -11.33 29.70 -9.88
CA PHE A 662 -11.26 30.50 -8.65
C PHE A 662 -12.67 30.91 -8.23
N HIS A 663 -13.09 30.61 -7.01
CA HIS A 663 -14.37 31.08 -6.47
C HIS A 663 -14.33 31.38 -4.95
N ASP A 664 -15.45 31.85 -4.40
CA ASP A 664 -15.65 32.19 -2.98
C ASP A 664 -14.57 33.13 -2.39
N GLU A 665 -14.26 34.25 -3.07
CA GLU A 665 -13.22 35.22 -2.66
C GLU A 665 -11.78 34.67 -2.65
N ALA A 666 -11.49 33.62 -3.43
CA ALA A 666 -10.12 33.16 -3.68
C ALA A 666 -9.25 34.28 -4.31
N ARG A 667 -8.05 34.50 -3.76
CA ARG A 667 -7.21 35.68 -4.08
C ARG A 667 -5.71 35.45 -4.00
N GLU A 668 -4.95 36.43 -4.49
CA GLU A 668 -3.48 36.54 -4.42
C GLU A 668 -2.73 35.35 -5.05
N SER A 669 -3.41 34.57 -5.88
CA SER A 669 -2.88 33.35 -6.49
C SER A 669 -2.24 33.63 -7.85
N LEU A 670 -1.27 32.80 -8.21
CA LEU A 670 -0.45 32.92 -9.41
C LEU A 670 -0.69 31.70 -10.32
N VAL A 671 -1.02 31.92 -11.58
CA VAL A 671 -1.10 30.86 -12.61
C VAL A 671 -0.02 31.16 -13.65
N GLN A 672 1.07 30.39 -13.70
CA GLN A 672 2.24 30.72 -14.51
C GLN A 672 2.83 29.53 -15.29
N GLY A 673 3.17 29.74 -16.56
CA GLY A 673 3.91 28.78 -17.39
C GLY A 673 3.18 27.49 -17.76
N ASN A 674 1.88 27.37 -17.44
CA ASN A 674 1.07 26.16 -17.63
C ASN A 674 0.57 26.01 -19.07
N PHE A 675 0.24 24.77 -19.46
CA PHE A 675 -0.52 24.46 -20.68
C PHE A 675 -1.95 24.06 -20.27
N ILE A 676 -2.95 24.71 -20.86
CA ILE A 676 -4.36 24.60 -20.44
C ILE A 676 -5.27 24.43 -21.67
N GLY A 677 -5.80 23.21 -21.85
CA GLY A 677 -6.64 22.83 -22.98
C GLY A 677 -5.88 22.26 -24.20
N THR A 678 -4.56 22.16 -24.11
CA THR A 678 -3.66 21.61 -25.14
C THR A 678 -3.04 20.27 -24.72
N ASP A 679 -2.34 19.61 -25.63
CA ASP A 679 -1.48 18.46 -25.37
C ASP A 679 -0.14 18.87 -24.71
N LEU A 680 0.66 17.88 -24.31
CA LEU A 680 1.99 18.10 -23.70
C LEU A 680 2.96 18.89 -24.61
N THR A 681 2.82 18.82 -25.94
CA THR A 681 3.65 19.61 -26.87
C THR A 681 3.18 21.05 -27.02
N GLY A 682 1.93 21.35 -26.66
CA GLY A 682 1.30 22.66 -26.88
C GLY A 682 1.00 22.94 -28.37
N LEU A 683 0.84 21.89 -29.18
CA LEU A 683 0.62 21.96 -30.63
C LEU A 683 -0.71 21.36 -31.09
N LEU A 684 -1.42 20.64 -30.21
CA LEU A 684 -2.73 20.06 -30.48
C LEU A 684 -3.73 20.35 -29.33
N PRO A 685 -5.04 20.47 -29.61
CA PRO A 685 -6.05 20.64 -28.57
C PRO A 685 -6.32 19.32 -27.82
N VAL A 686 -6.43 19.41 -26.50
CA VAL A 686 -7.00 18.38 -25.61
C VAL A 686 -8.02 19.11 -24.70
N PRO A 687 -9.21 19.43 -25.22
CA PRO A 687 -10.09 20.45 -24.61
C PRO A 687 -10.47 20.16 -23.16
N ASN A 688 -10.43 21.19 -22.31
CA ASN A 688 -11.30 21.20 -21.12
C ASN A 688 -12.74 21.47 -21.57
N GLY A 689 -13.72 20.86 -20.89
CA GLY A 689 -15.13 20.84 -21.29
C GLY A 689 -15.88 22.16 -21.14
N LEU A 690 -15.25 23.18 -20.54
CA LEU A 690 -15.70 24.57 -20.56
C LEU A 690 -14.49 25.48 -20.83
N ASP A 691 -14.12 26.34 -19.89
CA ASP A 691 -13.15 27.41 -20.06
C ASP A 691 -11.72 26.97 -19.70
N GLY A 692 -10.69 27.69 -20.17
CA GLY A 692 -9.31 27.45 -19.71
C GLY A 692 -9.14 27.85 -18.24
N VAL A 693 -9.38 29.13 -17.94
CA VAL A 693 -9.34 29.68 -16.57
C VAL A 693 -10.62 30.48 -16.29
N PHE A 694 -11.34 30.14 -15.24
CA PHE A 694 -12.56 30.82 -14.81
C PHE A 694 -12.35 31.46 -13.43
N ILE A 695 -12.71 32.73 -13.29
CA ILE A 695 -12.58 33.56 -12.08
C ILE A 695 -13.97 34.11 -11.73
N GLU A 696 -14.60 33.55 -10.69
CA GLU A 696 -15.96 33.86 -10.25
C GLU A 696 -15.92 34.47 -8.84
N ASN A 697 -16.33 35.72 -8.66
CA ASN A 697 -16.29 36.40 -7.34
C ASN A 697 -14.91 36.37 -6.63
N ALA A 698 -13.81 36.31 -7.40
CA ALA A 698 -12.46 36.05 -6.90
C ALA A 698 -11.49 37.20 -7.28
N PRO A 699 -10.99 37.99 -6.31
CA PRO A 699 -10.20 39.20 -6.58
C PRO A 699 -8.68 38.99 -6.59
N SER A 700 -7.95 39.91 -7.22
CA SER A 700 -6.49 40.07 -7.07
C SER A 700 -5.64 38.83 -7.39
N ASN A 701 -6.03 38.03 -8.39
CA ASN A 701 -5.24 36.92 -8.91
C ASN A 701 -4.44 37.32 -10.16
N LEU A 702 -3.30 36.68 -10.42
CA LEU A 702 -2.47 36.88 -11.62
C LEU A 702 -2.47 35.62 -12.50
N VAL A 703 -3.00 35.74 -13.70
CA VAL A 703 -2.88 34.76 -14.78
C VAL A 703 -1.76 35.22 -15.72
N GLY A 704 -0.61 34.55 -15.65
CA GLY A 704 0.58 34.80 -16.45
C GLY A 704 1.57 35.76 -15.76
N GLY A 705 2.16 36.67 -16.54
CA GLY A 705 3.05 37.73 -16.05
C GLY A 705 4.15 38.11 -17.04
N ALA A 706 4.79 39.26 -16.81
CA ALA A 706 5.80 39.85 -17.69
C ALA A 706 7.12 39.06 -17.79
N THR A 707 7.45 38.24 -16.79
CA THR A 707 8.70 37.48 -16.76
C THR A 707 8.69 36.40 -17.85
N PRO A 708 9.75 36.24 -18.67
CA PRO A 708 9.85 35.13 -19.62
C PRO A 708 9.59 33.78 -18.95
N GLY A 709 8.68 32.99 -19.51
CA GLY A 709 8.21 31.72 -18.93
C GLY A 709 7.02 31.83 -17.95
N ALA A 710 6.59 33.03 -17.55
CA ALA A 710 5.41 33.21 -16.72
C ALA A 710 4.08 33.08 -17.50
N GLY A 711 4.05 33.47 -18.77
CA GLY A 711 2.87 33.32 -19.63
C GLY A 711 2.39 31.89 -19.76
N ASN A 712 1.07 31.67 -19.65
CA ASN A 712 0.44 30.37 -19.89
C ASN A 712 0.07 30.22 -21.37
N LEU A 713 -0.12 28.98 -21.81
CA LEU A 713 -0.77 28.62 -23.07
C LEU A 713 -2.20 28.18 -22.77
N ILE A 714 -3.20 28.96 -23.20
CA ILE A 714 -4.62 28.80 -22.84
C ILE A 714 -5.44 28.68 -24.12
N SER A 715 -5.52 27.47 -24.66
CA SER A 715 -5.92 27.23 -26.05
C SER A 715 -6.70 25.92 -26.17
N GLY A 716 -7.57 25.79 -27.17
CA GLY A 716 -8.33 24.57 -27.42
C GLY A 716 -9.45 24.26 -26.41
N ASN A 717 -9.81 25.19 -25.51
CA ASN A 717 -10.86 24.96 -24.52
C ASN A 717 -12.26 25.08 -25.16
N ALA A 718 -13.23 24.29 -24.68
CA ALA A 718 -14.55 24.18 -25.30
C ALA A 718 -15.47 25.40 -25.10
N ARG A 719 -15.01 26.44 -24.40
CA ARG A 719 -15.67 27.75 -24.31
C ARG A 719 -14.64 28.90 -24.33
N TYR A 720 -14.47 29.64 -23.24
CA TYR A 720 -13.57 30.81 -23.22
C TYR A 720 -12.12 30.40 -22.90
N GLY A 721 -11.15 31.19 -23.36
CA GLY A 721 -9.77 31.06 -22.85
C GLY A 721 -9.71 31.44 -21.38
N VAL A 722 -10.06 32.68 -21.07
CA VAL A 722 -10.17 33.22 -19.69
C VAL A 722 -11.52 33.89 -19.49
N TYR A 723 -12.23 33.55 -18.40
CA TYR A 723 -13.54 34.10 -18.06
C TYR A 723 -13.52 34.78 -16.67
N LEU A 724 -13.92 36.05 -16.59
CA LEU A 724 -14.11 36.79 -15.33
C LEU A 724 -15.61 37.07 -15.11
N LEU A 725 -16.13 36.72 -13.93
CA LEU A 725 -17.55 36.83 -13.58
C LEU A 725 -17.76 37.48 -12.20
N ASP A 726 -18.80 38.31 -12.16
CA ASP A 726 -19.35 39.05 -11.02
C ASP A 726 -18.47 40.18 -10.47
N SER A 727 -19.12 41.16 -9.86
CA SER A 727 -18.51 42.41 -9.38
C SER A 727 -17.57 42.27 -8.17
N LYS A 728 -17.24 41.03 -7.78
CA LYS A 728 -16.17 40.69 -6.84
C LYS A 728 -14.91 40.14 -7.52
N ALA A 729 -14.97 39.76 -8.80
CA ALA A 729 -13.77 39.48 -9.59
C ALA A 729 -13.12 40.81 -9.99
N VAL A 730 -12.37 41.41 -9.06
CA VAL A 730 -11.78 42.74 -9.21
C VAL A 730 -10.27 42.73 -8.95
N GLY A 731 -9.52 43.62 -9.61
CA GLY A 731 -8.07 43.72 -9.44
C GLY A 731 -7.28 42.52 -9.98
N ASN A 732 -7.91 41.62 -10.73
CA ASN A 732 -7.21 40.51 -11.37
C ASN A 732 -6.35 41.03 -12.54
N ARG A 733 -5.28 40.30 -12.85
CA ARG A 733 -4.34 40.61 -13.93
C ARG A 733 -4.24 39.41 -14.86
N VAL A 734 -4.46 39.61 -16.15
CA VAL A 734 -4.24 38.58 -17.19
C VAL A 734 -3.17 39.13 -18.12
N GLN A 735 -1.95 38.60 -18.06
CA GLN A 735 -0.77 39.23 -18.66
C GLN A 735 0.21 38.22 -19.29
N GLY A 736 0.79 38.57 -20.44
CA GLY A 736 1.86 37.78 -21.08
C GLY A 736 1.46 36.37 -21.55
N ASN A 737 0.17 36.02 -21.56
CA ASN A 737 -0.31 34.70 -21.96
C ASN A 737 -0.40 34.56 -23.48
N ARG A 738 -0.41 33.31 -23.97
CA ARG A 738 -0.83 32.93 -25.32
C ARG A 738 -2.22 32.30 -25.24
N ILE A 739 -3.17 32.79 -26.03
CA ILE A 739 -4.58 32.40 -25.94
C ILE A 739 -5.16 32.09 -27.34
N GLY A 740 -5.58 30.85 -27.54
CA GLY A 740 -6.09 30.33 -28.82
C GLY A 740 -5.00 29.99 -29.86
N THR A 741 -3.73 30.23 -29.53
CA THR A 741 -2.58 29.86 -30.37
C THR A 741 -1.92 28.55 -29.92
N ASP A 742 -1.05 28.01 -30.75
CA ASP A 742 -0.04 27.03 -30.36
C ASP A 742 1.11 27.63 -29.52
N LEU A 743 2.01 26.76 -29.04
CA LEU A 743 3.19 27.15 -28.28
C LEU A 743 4.12 28.13 -29.03
N THR A 744 4.11 28.13 -30.36
CA THR A 744 4.89 29.08 -31.18
C THR A 744 4.23 30.47 -31.22
N GLY A 745 2.91 30.53 -31.15
CA GLY A 745 2.12 31.75 -31.30
C GLY A 745 1.77 32.04 -32.76
N SER A 746 1.58 31.01 -33.58
CA SER A 746 1.39 31.14 -35.04
C SER A 746 0.45 30.13 -35.66
N SER A 747 0.11 29.04 -34.97
CA SER A 747 -0.88 28.05 -35.43
C SER A 747 -2.19 28.19 -34.64
N ASP A 748 -3.31 27.90 -35.32
CA ASP A 748 -4.65 27.81 -34.73
C ASP A 748 -4.75 26.64 -33.75
N ILE A 749 -5.06 26.97 -32.49
CA ILE A 749 -5.66 26.07 -31.51
C ILE A 749 -6.75 26.85 -30.74
N GLY A 750 -7.71 27.41 -31.48
CA GLY A 750 -8.73 28.32 -30.95
C GLY A 750 -9.47 27.80 -29.72
N ASN A 751 -9.80 28.70 -28.78
CA ASN A 751 -10.87 28.41 -27.82
C ASN A 751 -12.21 28.60 -28.55
N ALA A 752 -13.21 27.76 -28.26
CA ALA A 752 -14.46 27.70 -29.03
C ALA A 752 -15.44 28.88 -28.80
N SER A 753 -14.98 29.92 -28.11
CA SER A 753 -15.67 31.19 -27.88
C SER A 753 -14.62 32.30 -27.73
N ALA A 754 -14.90 33.40 -27.03
CA ALA A 754 -13.93 34.49 -26.88
C ALA A 754 -12.63 34.06 -26.15
N GLY A 755 -11.49 34.62 -26.57
CA GLY A 755 -10.20 34.39 -25.92
C GLY A 755 -10.18 34.89 -24.48
N MET A 756 -10.75 36.09 -24.25
CA MET A 756 -11.13 36.57 -22.92
C MET A 756 -12.59 37.02 -22.91
N TYR A 757 -13.32 36.71 -21.83
CA TYR A 757 -14.70 37.14 -21.63
C TYR A 757 -14.89 37.73 -20.23
N ILE A 758 -15.52 38.91 -20.13
CA ILE A 758 -15.78 39.61 -18.86
C ILE A 758 -17.29 39.86 -18.71
N LYS A 759 -17.83 39.56 -17.52
CA LYS A 759 -19.24 39.81 -17.18
C LYS A 759 -19.41 40.34 -15.75
N ALA A 760 -19.90 41.57 -15.64
CA ALA A 760 -20.12 42.32 -14.40
C ALA A 760 -18.89 42.55 -13.50
N ALA A 761 -17.71 42.09 -13.92
CA ALA A 761 -16.44 42.22 -13.23
C ALA A 761 -15.74 43.55 -13.63
N THR A 762 -15.04 44.19 -12.69
CA THR A 762 -14.52 45.56 -12.85
C THR A 762 -13.10 45.71 -12.30
N GLY A 763 -12.33 46.68 -12.80
CA GLY A 763 -11.00 46.95 -12.26
C GLY A 763 -9.94 45.88 -12.59
N ASN A 764 -10.07 45.13 -13.68
CA ASN A 764 -9.16 44.02 -14.04
C ASN A 764 -8.26 44.39 -15.23
N ALA A 765 -6.94 44.22 -15.09
CA ALA A 765 -5.98 44.57 -16.13
C ALA A 765 -5.80 43.41 -17.12
N LEU A 766 -6.21 43.63 -18.37
CA LEU A 766 -5.99 42.72 -19.49
C LEU A 766 -4.77 43.20 -20.27
N GLY A 767 -3.60 42.70 -19.90
CA GLY A 767 -2.31 43.16 -20.42
C GLY A 767 -1.68 44.24 -19.55
N GLY A 768 -0.94 45.16 -20.17
CA GLY A 768 -0.22 46.24 -19.48
C GLY A 768 0.80 46.94 -20.38
N THR A 769 1.39 48.05 -19.93
CA THR A 769 2.38 48.82 -20.69
C THR A 769 3.84 48.39 -20.43
N GLY A 770 4.07 47.50 -19.46
CA GLY A 770 5.37 46.87 -19.23
C GLY A 770 5.74 45.87 -20.33
N ALA A 771 7.03 45.77 -20.64
CA ALA A 771 7.54 44.79 -21.60
C ALA A 771 7.19 43.35 -21.15
N GLY A 772 6.44 42.62 -21.98
CA GLY A 772 5.94 41.28 -21.67
C GLY A 772 4.59 41.23 -20.94
N GLU A 773 3.98 42.35 -20.57
CA GLU A 773 2.65 42.34 -19.93
C GLU A 773 1.51 42.08 -20.92
N GLY A 774 1.61 42.53 -22.18
CA GLY A 774 0.61 42.25 -23.22
C GLY A 774 0.45 40.76 -23.54
N ASN A 775 -0.78 40.30 -23.70
CA ASN A 775 -1.09 38.92 -24.11
C ASN A 775 -1.09 38.78 -25.63
N GLN A 776 -0.95 37.55 -26.13
CA GLN A 776 -1.20 37.18 -27.52
C GLN A 776 -2.53 36.43 -27.61
N ILE A 777 -3.49 36.95 -28.38
CA ILE A 777 -4.88 36.46 -28.43
C ILE A 777 -5.29 36.30 -29.91
N ALA A 778 -5.36 35.06 -30.38
CA ALA A 778 -5.63 34.75 -31.78
C ALA A 778 -6.40 33.44 -31.98
N PHE A 779 -7.08 33.31 -33.12
CA PHE A 779 -7.83 32.11 -33.54
C PHE A 779 -9.00 31.72 -32.63
N ASN A 780 -9.45 32.61 -31.74
CA ASN A 780 -10.65 32.42 -30.92
C ASN A 780 -11.88 32.91 -31.70
N LEU A 781 -13.10 32.65 -31.21
CA LEU A 781 -14.33 33.16 -31.86
C LEU A 781 -14.43 34.70 -31.81
N ALA A 782 -13.80 35.31 -30.81
CA ALA A 782 -13.59 36.74 -30.64
C ALA A 782 -12.33 36.95 -29.77
N GLY A 783 -11.67 38.11 -29.86
CA GLY A 783 -10.46 38.38 -29.07
C GLY A 783 -10.77 38.57 -27.57
N VAL A 784 -11.30 39.75 -27.23
CA VAL A 784 -11.70 40.14 -25.88
C VAL A 784 -13.13 40.68 -25.91
N THR A 785 -14.06 40.03 -25.21
CA THR A 785 -15.45 40.50 -25.08
C THR A 785 -15.72 40.95 -23.65
N ILE A 786 -16.24 42.16 -23.47
CA ILE A 786 -16.73 42.66 -22.17
C ILE A 786 -18.24 42.82 -22.29
N LEU A 787 -19.03 41.86 -21.81
CA LEU A 787 -20.50 41.98 -21.82
C LEU A 787 -20.98 43.07 -20.84
N SER A 788 -20.24 43.33 -19.76
CA SER A 788 -20.56 44.35 -18.76
C SER A 788 -19.45 44.53 -17.73
N GLY A 789 -19.30 45.75 -17.21
CA GLY A 789 -18.34 46.11 -16.17
C GLY A 789 -17.25 47.04 -16.71
N SER A 790 -16.93 48.08 -15.94
CA SER A 790 -15.98 49.13 -16.30
C SER A 790 -14.64 49.04 -15.57
N MET A 791 -13.71 49.92 -15.94
CA MET A 791 -12.32 49.97 -15.44
C MET A 791 -11.52 48.71 -15.75
N ASN A 792 -11.76 48.02 -16.87
CA ASN A 792 -11.01 46.83 -17.28
C ASN A 792 -10.05 47.18 -18.45
N PRO A 793 -8.83 47.70 -18.19
CA PRO A 793 -7.97 48.23 -19.24
C PRO A 793 -7.37 47.12 -20.11
N ILE A 794 -7.51 47.27 -21.43
CA ILE A 794 -7.06 46.33 -22.46
C ILE A 794 -5.79 46.89 -23.12
N LEU A 795 -4.61 46.57 -22.56
CA LEU A 795 -3.36 47.28 -22.87
C LEU A 795 -2.28 46.38 -23.49
N SER A 796 -1.74 46.84 -24.61
CA SER A 796 -0.60 46.27 -25.35
C SER A 796 -0.76 44.82 -25.82
N ASN A 797 -1.98 44.31 -25.86
CA ASN A 797 -2.25 42.95 -26.33
C ASN A 797 -2.05 42.86 -27.85
N SER A 798 -1.44 41.76 -28.30
CA SER A 798 -1.38 41.35 -29.71
C SER A 798 -2.64 40.55 -30.01
N ILE A 799 -3.60 41.18 -30.69
CA ILE A 799 -4.91 40.56 -30.98
C ILE A 799 -5.09 40.46 -32.50
N PHE A 800 -5.18 39.25 -33.05
CA PHE A 800 -5.23 39.03 -34.51
C PHE A 800 -5.82 37.68 -34.90
N SER A 801 -6.38 37.56 -36.11
CA SER A 801 -6.90 36.31 -36.69
C SER A 801 -7.91 35.56 -35.81
N ASN A 802 -8.75 36.27 -35.08
CA ASN A 802 -9.95 35.70 -34.46
C ASN A 802 -11.10 35.67 -35.51
N ASP A 803 -12.11 34.81 -35.34
CA ASP A 803 -13.25 34.68 -36.29
C ASP A 803 -14.25 35.85 -36.21
N GLY A 804 -14.05 36.76 -35.26
CA GLY A 804 -14.84 37.95 -34.99
C GLY A 804 -14.00 39.01 -34.28
N LEU A 805 -14.67 40.06 -33.77
CA LEU A 805 -14.00 41.28 -33.29
C LEU A 805 -12.88 41.02 -32.27
N GLY A 806 -11.77 41.74 -32.44
CA GLY A 806 -10.62 41.68 -31.52
C GLY A 806 -10.93 42.26 -30.14
N ILE A 807 -11.76 43.30 -30.06
CA ILE A 807 -12.37 43.83 -28.84
C ILE A 807 -13.84 44.11 -29.15
N ASP A 808 -14.74 43.70 -28.27
CA ASP A 808 -16.20 43.85 -28.36
C ASP A 808 -16.71 44.32 -26.97
N LEU A 809 -17.45 45.43 -26.94
CA LEU A 809 -18.06 45.98 -25.73
C LEU A 809 -19.59 45.79 -25.81
N GLY A 810 -20.15 45.01 -24.88
CA GLY A 810 -21.59 44.76 -24.78
C GLY A 810 -22.11 43.52 -25.51
N GLU A 811 -21.30 42.83 -26.32
CA GLU A 811 -21.71 41.68 -27.16
C GLU A 811 -22.78 42.09 -28.21
N ASP A 812 -22.71 43.33 -28.72
CA ASP A 812 -23.65 43.89 -29.71
C ASP A 812 -23.06 44.11 -31.13
N GLY A 813 -21.74 44.00 -31.26
CA GLY A 813 -21.00 44.21 -32.51
C GLY A 813 -19.95 45.29 -32.35
N VAL A 814 -19.97 46.30 -33.23
CA VAL A 814 -19.08 47.46 -33.13
C VAL A 814 -19.84 48.59 -32.44
N THR A 815 -19.39 48.96 -31.25
CA THR A 815 -19.89 50.10 -30.49
C THR A 815 -19.67 51.38 -31.28
N ALA A 816 -20.73 52.10 -31.64
CA ALA A 816 -20.63 53.32 -32.44
C ALA A 816 -20.42 54.56 -31.56
N ASN A 817 -19.34 55.33 -31.81
CA ASN A 817 -19.01 56.50 -31.00
C ASN A 817 -20.19 57.48 -30.79
N ASP A 818 -20.35 57.96 -29.55
CA ASP A 818 -21.40 58.90 -29.13
C ASP A 818 -20.92 60.38 -29.09
N GLU A 819 -21.70 61.26 -28.44
CA GLU A 819 -21.24 62.60 -28.08
C GLU A 819 -20.75 62.63 -26.62
N ILE A 820 -19.46 62.97 -26.44
CA ILE A 820 -18.71 63.17 -25.19
C ILE A 820 -18.60 61.99 -24.20
N ASP A 821 -18.70 60.73 -24.63
CA ASP A 821 -18.63 59.51 -23.79
C ASP A 821 -19.63 59.58 -22.62
N SER A 822 -20.91 59.53 -22.96
CA SER A 822 -22.00 59.87 -22.04
C SER A 822 -22.75 58.69 -21.42
N ASP A 823 -22.47 57.47 -21.87
CA ASP A 823 -23.13 56.24 -21.46
C ASP A 823 -22.32 55.45 -20.40
N THR A 824 -22.76 54.20 -20.11
CA THR A 824 -22.28 53.41 -18.97
C THR A 824 -22.48 51.93 -19.23
N GLY A 825 -21.51 51.06 -18.90
CA GLY A 825 -21.69 49.62 -19.11
C GLY A 825 -20.41 48.80 -19.21
N ALA A 826 -20.08 48.34 -20.41
CA ALA A 826 -18.87 47.58 -20.72
C ALA A 826 -17.73 48.55 -20.99
N ASN A 827 -16.76 48.69 -20.07
CA ASN A 827 -15.78 49.78 -20.11
C ASN A 827 -16.39 51.16 -20.35
N ASP A 828 -17.63 51.38 -19.85
CA ASP A 828 -18.43 52.57 -20.11
C ASP A 828 -18.44 53.01 -21.59
N PHE A 829 -18.43 52.01 -22.49
CA PHE A 829 -18.50 52.06 -23.96
C PHE A 829 -17.45 52.92 -24.70
N GLN A 830 -16.60 53.66 -23.98
CA GLN A 830 -15.38 54.36 -24.38
C GLN A 830 -15.15 54.49 -25.90
N ASN A 831 -15.52 55.65 -26.46
CA ASN A 831 -15.33 56.05 -27.84
C ASN A 831 -13.90 55.77 -28.34
N TYR A 832 -13.75 55.16 -29.53
CA TYR A 832 -12.44 54.87 -30.14
C TYR A 832 -11.89 56.08 -30.93
N PRO A 833 -10.55 56.16 -31.17
CA PRO A 833 -9.96 57.22 -31.98
C PRO A 833 -10.26 57.04 -33.47
N ILE A 834 -10.66 58.11 -34.16
CA ILE A 834 -10.87 58.10 -35.62
C ILE A 834 -9.54 58.43 -36.30
N LEU A 835 -8.96 57.44 -37.00
CA LEU A 835 -7.75 57.64 -37.81
C LEU A 835 -8.12 58.24 -39.17
N THR A 836 -7.34 59.21 -39.65
CA THR A 836 -7.67 59.99 -40.87
C THR A 836 -6.60 59.94 -41.95
N ASP A 837 -5.33 59.82 -41.59
CA ASP A 837 -4.23 59.54 -42.51
C ASP A 837 -3.05 58.91 -41.76
N ALA A 838 -2.40 57.94 -42.40
CA ALA A 838 -1.28 57.18 -41.87
C ALA A 838 -0.26 56.94 -42.99
N ARG A 839 0.91 57.58 -42.88
CA ARG A 839 1.91 57.59 -43.97
C ARG A 839 3.34 57.33 -43.48
N ILE A 840 4.10 56.56 -44.24
CA ILE A 840 5.55 56.44 -44.06
C ILE A 840 6.24 57.54 -44.88
N ALA A 841 7.14 58.29 -44.26
CA ALA A 841 7.91 59.34 -44.93
C ALA A 841 9.07 58.72 -45.74
N GLU A 842 9.03 58.85 -47.08
CA GLU A 842 10.13 58.40 -47.93
C GLU A 842 11.45 59.13 -47.62
N ALA A 843 12.55 58.36 -47.55
CA ALA A 843 13.93 58.82 -47.51
C ALA A 843 14.42 59.57 -46.24
N GLN A 844 14.32 58.92 -45.08
CA GLN A 844 15.27 59.07 -43.95
C GLN A 844 15.63 57.66 -43.40
N PRO A 845 16.79 57.48 -42.72
CA PRO A 845 17.34 56.14 -42.45
C PRO A 845 16.50 55.23 -41.56
N ASP A 846 15.56 55.77 -40.76
CA ASP A 846 14.87 55.04 -39.69
C ASP A 846 13.39 54.69 -39.99
N ASN A 847 12.86 55.09 -41.16
CA ASN A 847 11.45 54.93 -41.59
C ASN A 847 10.41 55.38 -40.55
N ILE A 848 10.07 56.68 -40.55
CA ILE A 848 9.04 57.23 -39.66
C ILE A 848 7.65 57.04 -40.26
N LEU A 849 6.75 56.42 -39.49
CA LEU A 849 5.31 56.38 -39.72
C LEU A 849 4.65 57.52 -38.96
N SER A 850 3.99 58.43 -39.68
CA SER A 850 3.20 59.52 -39.13
C SER A 850 1.71 59.13 -39.15
N ILE A 851 1.05 59.19 -38.00
CA ILE A 851 -0.37 58.83 -37.81
C ILE A 851 -1.14 60.07 -37.35
N THR A 852 -2.24 60.40 -38.04
CA THR A 852 -3.08 61.57 -37.74
C THR A 852 -4.55 61.18 -37.59
N GLY A 853 -5.22 61.78 -36.60
CA GLY A 853 -6.60 61.46 -36.26
C GLY A 853 -7.20 62.38 -35.21
N THR A 854 -8.39 62.00 -34.75
CA THR A 854 -9.17 62.70 -33.72
C THR A 854 -9.80 61.73 -32.74
N LEU A 855 -9.79 62.05 -31.45
CA LEU A 855 -10.67 61.46 -30.45
C LEU A 855 -11.78 62.48 -30.10
N HIS A 856 -13.01 62.00 -29.93
CA HIS A 856 -14.12 62.74 -29.34
C HIS A 856 -14.66 61.91 -28.17
N SER A 857 -14.57 62.45 -26.95
CA SER A 857 -14.69 61.69 -25.70
C SER A 857 -14.90 62.63 -24.51
N ALA A 858 -14.93 62.12 -23.28
CA ALA A 858 -15.19 62.88 -22.07
C ALA A 858 -14.29 64.12 -21.96
N THR A 859 -14.89 65.29 -21.71
CA THR A 859 -14.22 66.60 -21.78
C THR A 859 -13.04 66.73 -20.80
N ALA A 860 -12.02 67.51 -21.16
CA ALA A 860 -10.87 67.86 -20.31
C ALA A 860 -10.12 66.67 -19.67
N THR A 861 -10.11 65.52 -20.33
CA THR A 861 -9.61 64.24 -19.81
C THR A 861 -8.40 63.75 -20.62
N GLU A 862 -7.42 63.12 -19.95
CA GLU A 862 -6.25 62.52 -20.60
C GLU A 862 -6.54 61.07 -21.00
N PHE A 863 -6.30 60.71 -22.25
CA PHE A 863 -6.48 59.36 -22.77
C PHE A 863 -5.15 58.79 -23.28
N LEU A 864 -4.87 57.53 -22.94
CA LEU A 864 -3.80 56.76 -23.55
C LEU A 864 -4.31 56.19 -24.89
N LEU A 865 -3.70 56.62 -25.99
CA LEU A 865 -3.91 55.99 -27.29
C LEU A 865 -2.83 54.93 -27.53
N GLN A 866 -3.23 53.75 -27.99
CA GLN A 866 -2.33 52.72 -28.47
C GLN A 866 -2.61 52.44 -29.95
N PHE A 867 -1.55 52.39 -30.76
CA PHE A 867 -1.62 52.19 -32.20
C PHE A 867 -1.07 50.82 -32.56
N PHE A 868 -1.81 50.06 -33.35
CA PHE A 868 -1.49 48.69 -33.72
C PHE A 868 -1.51 48.52 -35.24
N ALA A 869 -0.79 47.51 -35.73
CA ALA A 869 -0.69 47.19 -37.14
C ALA A 869 -1.04 45.72 -37.42
N SER A 870 -1.72 45.50 -38.54
CA SER A 870 -2.18 44.18 -39.02
C SER A 870 -1.88 44.02 -40.52
N GLU A 871 -1.75 42.78 -41.01
CA GLU A 871 -1.48 42.50 -42.44
C GLU A 871 -2.72 42.67 -43.34
N ILE A 872 -3.91 42.57 -42.74
CA ILE A 872 -5.25 42.65 -43.36
C ILE A 872 -6.17 43.30 -42.30
N CYS A 873 -7.28 43.91 -42.71
CA CYS A 873 -8.39 44.24 -41.79
C CYS A 873 -9.03 42.94 -41.28
N ASP A 874 -9.66 42.97 -40.12
CA ASP A 874 -10.73 42.01 -39.82
C ASP A 874 -11.93 42.21 -40.80
N ALA A 875 -12.76 41.18 -40.95
CA ALA A 875 -13.88 41.13 -41.87
C ALA A 875 -14.98 42.18 -41.59
N SER A 876 -15.04 42.75 -40.38
CA SER A 876 -16.00 43.82 -40.04
C SER A 876 -15.68 45.19 -40.64
N GLY A 877 -14.43 45.44 -41.02
CA GLY A 877 -13.92 46.79 -41.35
C GLY A 877 -13.42 47.59 -40.13
N PHE A 878 -13.59 47.03 -38.93
CA PHE A 878 -12.97 47.43 -37.67
C PHE A 878 -12.04 46.30 -37.22
N GLY A 879 -11.48 46.40 -36.03
CA GLY A 879 -10.98 45.22 -35.34
C GLY A 879 -9.51 44.85 -35.57
N GLU A 880 -8.96 44.28 -34.51
CA GLU A 880 -7.65 43.63 -34.42
C GLU A 880 -6.41 44.52 -34.55
N GLY A 881 -5.43 44.21 -33.71
CA GLY A 881 -4.17 44.93 -33.54
C GLY A 881 -3.04 43.93 -33.32
N GLY A 882 -2.56 43.31 -34.39
CA GLY A 882 -1.61 42.20 -34.30
C GLY A 882 -0.24 42.61 -33.73
N THR A 883 0.27 43.79 -34.11
CA THR A 883 1.56 44.32 -33.64
C THR A 883 1.39 45.72 -33.06
N LEU A 884 1.71 45.91 -31.77
CA LEU A 884 1.79 47.24 -31.16
C LEU A 884 2.91 48.05 -31.82
N ILE A 885 2.56 49.21 -32.37
CA ILE A 885 3.49 50.18 -32.96
C ILE A 885 4.03 51.14 -31.89
N GLY A 886 3.16 51.59 -31.01
CA GLY A 886 3.49 52.54 -29.96
C GLY A 886 2.26 53.10 -29.28
N SER A 887 2.48 54.02 -28.34
CA SER A 887 1.44 54.66 -27.57
C SER A 887 1.78 56.11 -27.24
N ALA A 888 0.77 56.98 -27.16
CA ALA A 888 0.92 58.38 -26.80
C ALA A 888 -0.34 58.86 -26.05
N THR A 889 -0.23 59.89 -25.22
CA THR A 889 -1.41 60.49 -24.58
C THR A 889 -1.95 61.68 -25.36
N VAL A 890 -3.27 61.85 -25.32
CA VAL A 890 -4.01 63.02 -25.81
C VAL A 890 -4.83 63.59 -24.66
N VAL A 891 -5.17 64.89 -24.71
CA VAL A 891 -6.09 65.52 -23.77
C VAL A 891 -7.21 66.17 -24.54
N THR A 892 -8.46 65.83 -24.23
CA THR A 892 -9.66 66.42 -24.83
C THR A 892 -9.86 67.86 -24.34
N ASP A 893 -10.44 68.71 -25.19
CA ASP A 893 -10.79 70.08 -24.81
C ASP A 893 -12.10 70.13 -23.99
N VAL A 894 -12.65 71.34 -23.80
CA VAL A 894 -13.93 71.56 -23.11
C VAL A 894 -15.16 71.16 -23.94
N SER A 895 -14.96 70.77 -25.19
CA SER A 895 -15.96 70.28 -26.16
C SER A 895 -15.92 68.75 -26.28
N GLY A 896 -14.86 68.11 -25.78
CA GLY A 896 -14.59 66.67 -25.89
C GLY A 896 -13.60 66.32 -26.99
N ASP A 897 -13.07 67.29 -27.74
CA ASP A 897 -12.26 67.06 -28.94
C ASP A 897 -10.75 67.01 -28.64
N ALA A 898 -10.06 66.02 -29.21
CA ALA A 898 -8.60 65.96 -29.25
C ALA A 898 -8.10 65.57 -30.66
N ALA A 899 -7.54 66.52 -31.41
CA ALA A 899 -6.83 66.23 -32.66
C ALA A 899 -5.36 65.90 -32.40
N PHE A 900 -4.83 64.87 -33.06
CA PHE A 900 -3.47 64.37 -32.83
C PHE A 900 -2.68 64.08 -34.11
N SER A 901 -1.35 64.12 -33.98
CA SER A 901 -0.36 63.76 -35.00
C SER A 901 0.84 63.17 -34.28
N PHE A 902 1.12 61.87 -34.49
CA PHE A 902 2.20 61.15 -33.80
C PHE A 902 3.12 60.46 -34.80
N ASP A 903 4.43 60.60 -34.57
CA ASP A 903 5.49 60.03 -35.39
C ASP A 903 6.17 58.87 -34.66
N PHE A 904 6.10 57.66 -35.23
CA PHE A 904 6.71 56.45 -34.67
C PHE A 904 7.82 55.92 -35.60
N PRO A 905 9.03 55.61 -35.09
CA PRO A 905 10.07 54.95 -35.86
C PRO A 905 9.72 53.47 -36.03
N VAL A 906 9.54 53.00 -37.27
CA VAL A 906 9.02 51.64 -37.55
C VAL A 906 9.78 50.94 -38.68
N GLN A 907 9.88 49.62 -38.61
CA GLN A 907 10.43 48.79 -39.69
C GLN A 907 9.35 47.84 -40.21
N LEU A 908 8.30 48.42 -40.78
CA LEU A 908 7.17 47.67 -41.35
C LEU A 908 7.57 46.98 -42.65
N THR A 909 7.55 45.65 -42.63
CA THR A 909 7.87 44.80 -43.79
C THR A 909 6.65 44.06 -44.37
N GLY A 910 5.52 44.05 -43.67
CA GLY A 910 4.29 43.34 -44.08
C GLY A 910 2.95 43.95 -43.63
N ALA A 911 2.96 44.86 -42.64
CA ALA A 911 1.74 45.58 -42.22
C ALA A 911 1.13 46.35 -43.39
N ARG A 912 -0.21 46.33 -43.48
CA ARG A 912 -0.96 47.09 -44.50
C ARG A 912 -1.92 48.09 -43.89
N GLN A 913 -2.35 47.85 -42.65
CA GLN A 913 -3.39 48.64 -42.00
C GLN A 913 -3.09 48.88 -40.53
N LEU A 914 -3.67 49.95 -40.00
CA LEU A 914 -3.62 50.35 -38.61
C LEU A 914 -5.01 50.37 -37.98
N THR A 915 -5.04 50.05 -36.70
CA THR A 915 -6.16 50.28 -35.77
C THR A 915 -5.62 50.97 -34.51
N SER A 916 -6.51 51.54 -33.72
CA SER A 916 -6.14 52.18 -32.45
C SER A 916 -7.22 52.02 -31.39
N THR A 917 -6.80 51.91 -30.13
CA THR A 917 -7.69 52.02 -28.97
C THR A 917 -7.43 53.33 -28.23
N ALA A 918 -8.46 53.82 -27.53
CA ALA A 918 -8.35 54.82 -26.47
C ALA A 918 -8.45 54.11 -25.10
N THR A 919 -7.90 54.72 -24.05
CA THR A 919 -8.11 54.28 -22.66
C THR A 919 -8.08 55.47 -21.72
N ASP A 920 -9.09 55.59 -20.86
CA ASP A 920 -9.25 56.71 -19.90
C ASP A 920 -8.36 56.57 -18.64
N PRO A 921 -8.34 57.56 -17.74
CA PRO A 921 -7.53 57.52 -16.51
C PRO A 921 -7.99 56.51 -15.44
N ILE A 922 -9.19 55.92 -15.55
CA ILE A 922 -9.71 54.93 -14.60
C ILE A 922 -9.64 53.49 -15.15
N GLY A 923 -9.31 53.32 -16.43
CA GLY A 923 -9.05 52.04 -17.08
C GLY A 923 -10.15 51.55 -18.00
N ASN A 924 -11.07 52.42 -18.44
CA ASN A 924 -11.98 52.08 -19.54
C ASN A 924 -11.23 52.10 -20.87
N SER A 925 -11.16 50.97 -21.57
CA SER A 925 -10.55 50.87 -22.92
C SER A 925 -11.63 50.67 -23.99
N SER A 926 -11.47 51.38 -25.11
CA SER A 926 -12.33 51.28 -26.30
C SER A 926 -12.18 49.95 -27.04
N GLU A 927 -13.10 49.71 -27.96
CA GLU A 927 -12.88 48.81 -29.10
C GLU A 927 -11.75 49.31 -30.02
N PHE A 928 -11.34 48.48 -30.98
CA PHE A 928 -10.44 48.89 -32.05
C PHE A 928 -11.17 49.78 -33.06
N SER A 929 -10.59 50.94 -33.39
CA SER A 929 -11.08 51.82 -34.42
C SER A 929 -11.15 51.19 -35.82
N GLN A 930 -11.89 51.86 -36.72
CA GLN A 930 -11.99 51.47 -38.13
C GLN A 930 -10.59 51.37 -38.78
N CYS A 931 -10.34 50.30 -39.53
CA CYS A 931 -9.01 50.02 -40.08
C CYS A 931 -8.60 51.01 -41.19
N LEU A 932 -7.39 51.59 -41.07
CA LEU A 932 -6.84 52.57 -42.01
C LEU A 932 -5.61 52.02 -42.75
N GLU A 933 -5.60 52.11 -44.08
CA GLU A 933 -4.46 51.66 -44.91
C GLU A 933 -3.22 52.57 -44.76
N VAL A 934 -2.02 51.97 -44.66
CA VAL A 934 -0.75 52.70 -44.52
C VAL A 934 -0.20 53.08 -45.90
N VAL A 935 -0.12 54.38 -46.16
CA VAL A 935 0.39 54.94 -47.43
C VAL A 935 1.92 55.06 -47.39
N GLY A 936 2.59 54.79 -48.51
CA GLY A 936 4.05 54.98 -48.64
C GLY A 936 4.92 53.79 -48.21
N LEU A 937 4.33 52.60 -48.02
CA LEU A 937 5.10 51.36 -47.87
C LEU A 937 5.98 51.11 -49.11
N PRO A 938 7.27 50.76 -48.95
CA PRO A 938 8.15 50.50 -50.08
C PRO A 938 7.67 49.28 -50.86
N THR A 939 7.47 49.44 -52.17
CA THR A 939 7.00 48.36 -53.05
C THR A 939 7.87 47.11 -52.88
N PRO A 940 7.31 45.93 -52.54
CA PRO A 940 8.09 44.74 -52.30
C PRO A 940 8.87 44.37 -53.55
N THR A 941 10.20 44.46 -53.46
CA THR A 941 11.08 43.99 -54.54
C THR A 941 10.87 42.48 -54.68
N PRO A 942 10.54 41.95 -55.88
CA PRO A 942 10.16 40.56 -56.03
C PRO A 942 11.37 39.63 -55.80
N THR A 943 11.49 39.13 -54.57
CA THR A 943 12.38 38.01 -54.24
C THR A 943 12.06 36.85 -55.17
N ALA A 944 13.06 36.34 -55.88
CA ALA A 944 12.87 35.31 -56.89
C ALA A 944 12.23 34.06 -56.27
N SER A 945 11.02 33.73 -56.72
CA SER A 945 10.34 32.50 -56.29
C SER A 945 11.22 31.29 -56.61
N ALA A 946 11.51 30.49 -55.60
CA ALA A 946 12.32 29.29 -55.74
C ALA A 946 11.55 28.25 -56.56
N THR A 947 11.80 28.22 -57.87
CA THR A 947 11.09 27.35 -58.81
C THR A 947 11.34 25.88 -58.47
N PHE A 948 10.34 25.22 -57.89
CA PHE A 948 10.35 23.77 -57.66
C PHE A 948 10.34 23.01 -58.99
N THR A 949 11.53 22.76 -59.56
CA THR A 949 11.71 21.85 -60.69
C THR A 949 11.78 20.42 -60.18
N LEU A 950 10.78 19.60 -60.50
CA LEU A 950 10.80 18.17 -60.26
C LEU A 950 11.93 17.51 -61.07
N THR A 951 12.98 17.07 -60.39
CA THR A 951 14.05 16.22 -60.95
C THR A 951 14.13 14.92 -60.18
N SER A 952 14.07 13.79 -60.89
CA SER A 952 14.10 12.45 -60.30
C SER A 952 15.50 12.05 -59.82
N THR A 953 15.60 11.66 -58.55
CA THR A 953 16.57 10.72 -57.92
C THR A 953 17.88 10.39 -58.66
N PRO A 954 19.00 10.51 -57.93
CA PRO A 954 19.89 9.37 -57.74
C PRO A 954 19.91 8.85 -56.29
N SER A 955 20.43 7.64 -56.10
CA SER A 955 20.60 6.98 -54.79
C SER A 955 21.81 7.53 -54.00
N PRO A 956 21.91 7.29 -52.68
CA PRO A 956 22.89 7.95 -51.82
C PRO A 956 24.32 7.38 -51.95
N THR A 957 25.29 8.19 -51.53
CA THR A 957 26.67 7.75 -51.21
C THR A 957 27.16 8.64 -50.04
N ALA A 958 27.97 8.09 -49.13
CA ALA A 958 28.23 8.66 -47.81
C ALA A 958 29.66 9.21 -47.62
N SER A 959 29.91 9.80 -46.43
CA SER A 959 31.22 10.25 -45.89
C SER A 959 31.70 11.62 -46.41
N PRO A 960 32.59 12.36 -45.70
CA PRO A 960 33.21 12.09 -44.39
C PRO A 960 32.97 13.17 -43.31
N SER A 961 33.55 12.95 -42.13
CA SER A 961 33.64 13.94 -41.04
C SER A 961 34.66 15.05 -41.33
N ASP A 962 34.35 16.27 -40.91
CA ASP A 962 35.31 17.38 -40.90
C ASP A 962 36.24 17.34 -39.67
N THR A 963 37.39 18.02 -39.77
CA THR A 963 38.50 17.95 -38.78
C THR A 963 38.81 19.32 -38.15
N ALA A 964 38.96 19.34 -36.82
CA ALA A 964 39.24 20.56 -36.05
C ALA A 964 40.69 21.08 -36.20
N THR A 965 40.86 22.41 -36.09
CA THR A 965 42.18 23.08 -36.00
C THR A 965 42.24 23.93 -34.71
N GLN A 966 43.40 23.95 -34.05
CA GLN A 966 43.64 24.56 -32.72
C GLN A 966 44.16 26.00 -32.88
N THR A 967 44.24 26.92 -31.90
CA THR A 967 44.92 26.94 -30.57
C THR A 967 44.74 28.37 -29.97
N PRO A 968 45.22 28.77 -28.76
CA PRO A 968 45.62 28.02 -27.55
C PRO A 968 45.16 28.63 -26.17
N SER A 969 45.02 27.74 -25.17
CA SER A 969 45.47 27.91 -23.75
C SER A 969 45.02 29.08 -22.83
N ALA A 970 44.21 28.73 -21.83
CA ALA A 970 44.46 29.03 -20.39
C ALA A 970 43.88 27.91 -19.49
N SER A 971 44.39 27.72 -18.26
CA SER A 971 44.12 26.59 -17.33
C SER A 971 44.70 26.91 -15.94
N PRO A 972 44.38 26.24 -14.79
CA PRO A 972 43.46 25.11 -14.51
C PRO A 972 42.25 25.53 -13.60
N THR A 973 41.27 24.70 -13.21
CA THR A 973 41.33 23.48 -12.35
C THR A 973 40.22 22.44 -12.62
N GLN A 974 40.27 21.30 -11.90
CA GLN A 974 39.66 20.02 -12.28
C GLN A 974 38.29 19.73 -11.61
N SER A 975 37.40 19.07 -12.36
CA SER A 975 36.56 17.96 -11.87
C SER A 975 36.12 17.09 -13.05
N SER A 976 36.00 15.77 -12.86
CA SER A 976 35.80 14.80 -13.95
C SER A 976 34.43 14.11 -13.91
N SER A 977 33.66 14.27 -14.99
CA SER A 977 32.55 13.37 -15.35
C SER A 977 33.09 12.25 -16.28
N PRO A 978 32.31 11.20 -16.58
CA PRO A 978 31.59 11.26 -17.85
C PRO A 978 30.11 10.82 -17.78
N SER A 979 29.25 11.64 -18.38
CA SER A 979 27.90 11.21 -18.81
C SER A 979 28.00 10.42 -20.12
N ALA A 980 27.09 9.48 -20.33
CA ALA A 980 26.95 8.71 -21.57
C ALA A 980 25.55 8.93 -22.16
N THR A 981 25.45 9.79 -23.18
CA THR A 981 24.20 10.04 -23.91
C THR A 981 23.90 8.86 -24.84
N PHE A 982 22.69 8.30 -24.77
CA PHE A 982 22.19 7.33 -25.73
C PHE A 982 20.86 7.81 -26.33
N THR A 983 20.80 7.85 -27.66
CA THR A 983 19.55 7.95 -28.42
C THR A 983 19.08 6.54 -28.79
N GLY A 984 17.80 6.24 -28.59
CA GLY A 984 17.27 4.89 -28.80
C GLY A 984 15.75 4.84 -28.85
N GLN A 985 15.20 4.84 -30.06
CA GLN A 985 13.78 4.60 -30.32
C GLN A 985 13.47 3.11 -30.09
N PRO A 986 12.49 2.74 -29.24
CA PRO A 986 12.16 1.34 -28.98
C PRO A 986 11.37 0.72 -30.14
N THR A 987 12.00 -0.21 -30.86
CA THR A 987 11.33 -1.07 -31.84
C THR A 987 10.85 -2.36 -31.15
N VAL A 988 9.55 -2.67 -31.24
CA VAL A 988 8.95 -3.82 -30.56
C VAL A 988 9.57 -5.12 -31.09
N THR A 989 10.19 -5.91 -30.20
CA THR A 989 10.70 -7.24 -30.49
C THR A 989 10.31 -8.19 -29.35
N ALA A 990 9.48 -9.19 -29.64
CA ALA A 990 9.17 -10.23 -28.67
C ALA A 990 10.41 -11.14 -28.46
N SER A 991 10.70 -11.48 -27.20
CA SER A 991 11.78 -12.40 -26.84
C SER A 991 11.24 -13.56 -25.99
N ALA A 992 11.83 -14.74 -26.18
CA ALA A 992 11.23 -16.00 -25.77
C ALA A 992 11.56 -16.43 -24.33
N THR A 993 10.73 -17.34 -23.80
CA THR A 993 10.87 -18.01 -22.51
C THR A 993 12.23 -18.72 -22.37
N PRO A 994 13.04 -18.41 -21.34
CA PRO A 994 14.25 -19.19 -21.04
C PRO A 994 13.88 -20.52 -20.38
N SER A 995 14.24 -21.64 -21.02
CA SER A 995 14.20 -22.96 -20.38
C SER A 995 15.40 -23.13 -19.45
N ALA A 996 15.23 -23.85 -18.34
CA ALA A 996 16.28 -24.04 -17.35
C ALA A 996 17.36 -25.03 -17.82
N THR A 997 18.64 -24.74 -17.54
CA THR A 997 19.74 -25.71 -17.60
C THR A 997 20.77 -25.33 -16.53
N ALA A 998 21.23 -26.31 -15.74
CA ALA A 998 22.03 -26.06 -14.55
C ALA A 998 23.54 -26.18 -14.81
N THR A 999 24.34 -25.33 -14.15
CA THR A 999 25.82 -25.42 -14.17
C THR A 999 26.47 -25.02 -12.85
N GLY A 1000 27.27 -25.93 -12.27
CA GLY A 1000 28.52 -25.60 -11.58
C GLY A 1000 28.47 -24.98 -10.17
N GLN A 1001 28.18 -25.79 -9.14
CA GLN A 1001 28.55 -25.46 -7.76
C GLN A 1001 30.01 -25.90 -7.45
N PRO A 1002 30.88 -25.03 -6.90
CA PRO A 1002 32.16 -25.45 -6.35
C PRO A 1002 32.01 -26.02 -4.93
N THR A 1003 32.67 -27.15 -4.66
CA THR A 1003 32.58 -27.89 -3.38
C THR A 1003 33.70 -27.53 -2.40
N SER A 1004 33.38 -27.47 -1.11
CA SER A 1004 34.34 -27.60 -0.01
C SER A 1004 34.16 -28.93 0.73
N THR A 1005 35.26 -29.56 1.14
CA THR A 1005 35.30 -30.93 1.69
C THR A 1005 35.32 -30.91 3.23
N PRO A 1006 34.74 -31.93 3.90
CA PRO A 1006 35.65 -32.83 4.62
C PRO A 1006 35.29 -34.33 4.53
N THR A 1007 36.33 -35.15 4.42
CA THR A 1007 36.38 -36.62 4.59
C THR A 1007 36.41 -36.95 6.11
N ALA A 1008 36.15 -38.17 6.64
CA ALA A 1008 36.07 -39.49 6.01
C ALA A 1008 35.31 -40.56 6.84
N THR A 1009 34.82 -41.61 6.14
CA THR A 1009 34.66 -43.03 6.59
C THR A 1009 33.64 -43.36 7.70
N SER A 1010 33.04 -44.57 7.76
CA SER A 1010 33.48 -45.86 7.19
C SER A 1010 32.39 -46.78 6.57
N SER A 1011 32.72 -47.33 5.40
CA SER A 1011 32.45 -48.68 4.85
C SER A 1011 31.15 -49.47 5.15
N SER A 1012 30.44 -49.84 4.07
CA SER A 1012 29.55 -51.03 4.01
C SER A 1012 29.54 -51.66 2.60
N ALA A 1013 29.71 -52.99 2.51
CA ALA A 1013 29.57 -53.86 1.30
C ALA A 1013 29.88 -55.33 1.68
N PRO A 1014 29.53 -56.38 0.89
CA PRO A 1014 28.60 -56.46 -0.25
C PRO A 1014 27.58 -57.64 -0.15
N SER A 1015 26.89 -57.95 -1.27
CA SER A 1015 26.28 -59.28 -1.62
C SER A 1015 24.84 -59.57 -1.12
N ALA A 1016 23.88 -60.07 -1.91
CA ALA A 1016 23.76 -60.21 -3.39
C ALA A 1016 22.29 -60.44 -3.84
N THR A 1017 22.06 -60.30 -5.15
CA THR A 1017 20.84 -60.62 -5.96
C THR A 1017 20.56 -62.15 -6.03
N PRO A 1018 19.38 -62.66 -6.49
CA PRO A 1018 18.73 -62.33 -7.78
C PRO A 1018 17.18 -62.32 -7.88
N SER A 1019 16.69 -61.87 -9.06
CA SER A 1019 15.33 -62.06 -9.64
C SER A 1019 15.33 -63.33 -10.56
N PRO A 1020 14.28 -63.74 -11.34
CA PRO A 1020 12.95 -63.17 -11.65
C PRO A 1020 11.80 -64.19 -11.33
N THR A 1021 10.55 -64.25 -11.87
CA THR A 1021 9.99 -64.06 -13.23
C THR A 1021 8.44 -63.90 -13.24
N THR A 1022 7.76 -64.06 -14.38
CA THR A 1022 6.47 -63.43 -14.77
C THR A 1022 5.23 -64.35 -14.87
N THR A 1023 4.09 -63.76 -15.29
CA THR A 1023 2.97 -64.29 -16.13
C THR A 1023 1.91 -65.25 -15.55
N GLY A 1024 0.62 -65.01 -15.84
CA GLY A 1024 -0.43 -66.06 -15.86
C GLY A 1024 -1.90 -65.64 -15.61
N SER A 1025 -2.74 -65.75 -16.65
CA SER A 1025 -4.19 -65.47 -16.79
C SER A 1025 -5.23 -66.16 -15.86
N LEU A 1026 -6.44 -65.60 -15.85
CA LEU A 1026 -7.79 -66.12 -15.44
C LEU A 1026 -8.22 -67.43 -16.16
N PRO A 1027 -9.43 -68.06 -15.96
CA PRO A 1027 -10.58 -67.81 -15.03
C PRO A 1027 -11.18 -69.08 -14.32
N ALA A 1028 -12.35 -68.93 -13.64
CA ALA A 1028 -13.58 -69.79 -13.74
C ALA A 1028 -14.19 -70.47 -12.47
N THR A 1029 -15.29 -69.87 -11.97
CA THR A 1029 -16.59 -70.44 -11.52
C THR A 1029 -16.73 -71.84 -10.88
N SER A 1030 -17.43 -71.93 -9.73
CA SER A 1030 -18.65 -72.77 -9.55
C SER A 1030 -19.44 -72.48 -8.26
N THR A 1031 -20.77 -72.58 -8.32
CA THR A 1031 -21.73 -72.53 -7.19
C THR A 1031 -22.44 -73.90 -7.06
N PRO A 1032 -23.05 -74.28 -5.91
CA PRO A 1032 -24.51 -74.09 -5.79
C PRO A 1032 -25.08 -73.86 -4.36
N THR A 1033 -26.30 -73.34 -4.31
CA THR A 1033 -27.18 -73.15 -3.12
C THR A 1033 -28.12 -74.36 -2.90
N PRO A 1034 -28.84 -74.51 -1.74
CA PRO A 1034 -30.06 -73.76 -1.37
C PRO A 1034 -30.11 -73.44 0.16
N THR A 1035 -31.18 -73.12 0.93
CA THR A 1035 -32.67 -72.96 0.90
C THR A 1035 -33.04 -72.27 2.25
N THR A 1036 -34.08 -71.45 2.54
CA THR A 1036 -35.15 -70.73 1.80
C THR A 1036 -35.81 -69.71 2.76
N THR A 1037 -36.60 -68.73 2.23
CA THR A 1037 -37.71 -67.97 2.88
C THR A 1037 -37.48 -67.20 4.21
N GLY A 1038 -37.85 -65.92 4.35
CA GLY A 1038 -38.42 -64.95 3.39
C GLY A 1038 -39.11 -63.75 4.07
N SER A 1039 -39.56 -62.74 3.28
CA SER A 1039 -40.28 -61.51 3.70
C SER A 1039 -39.41 -60.46 4.44
N GLN A 1040 -39.41 -59.15 4.10
CA GLN A 1040 -40.11 -58.40 3.05
C GLN A 1040 -39.34 -57.11 2.64
N ALA A 1041 -39.68 -56.56 1.47
CA ALA A 1041 -39.46 -55.17 1.02
C ALA A 1041 -38.07 -54.52 1.24
N ALA A 1042 -37.26 -54.49 0.17
CA ALA A 1042 -36.09 -53.61 0.05
C ALA A 1042 -36.29 -52.64 -1.14
N THR A 1043 -35.88 -51.39 -0.98
CA THR A 1043 -35.76 -50.40 -2.07
C THR A 1043 -34.58 -50.77 -2.99
N PRO A 1044 -34.65 -50.46 -4.30
CA PRO A 1044 -33.61 -50.85 -5.25
C PRO A 1044 -32.37 -49.95 -5.13
N THR A 1045 -31.19 -50.56 -5.22
CA THR A 1045 -29.95 -49.81 -5.43
C THR A 1045 -29.83 -49.46 -6.92
N ALA A 1046 -29.84 -48.16 -7.22
CA ALA A 1046 -29.33 -47.63 -8.49
C ALA A 1046 -27.97 -46.97 -8.21
N THR A 1047 -26.92 -47.46 -8.85
CA THR A 1047 -25.63 -46.76 -8.89
C THR A 1047 -25.67 -45.77 -10.05
N SER A 1048 -25.90 -44.49 -9.77
CA SER A 1048 -25.63 -43.42 -10.73
C SER A 1048 -24.13 -43.41 -11.07
N THR A 1049 -23.82 -43.18 -12.34
CA THR A 1049 -22.43 -43.07 -12.83
C THR A 1049 -22.17 -41.62 -13.20
N CYS A 1050 -21.56 -40.86 -12.29
CA CYS A 1050 -21.19 -39.46 -12.51
C CYS A 1050 -20.49 -39.28 -13.87
N ALA A 1051 -20.94 -38.31 -14.67
CA ALA A 1051 -20.26 -37.90 -15.89
C ALA A 1051 -19.00 -37.07 -15.52
N PRO A 1052 -17.78 -37.45 -15.95
CA PRO A 1052 -16.55 -36.82 -15.45
C PRO A 1052 -16.09 -35.58 -16.23
N ASP A 1053 -16.73 -35.24 -17.36
CA ASP A 1053 -16.31 -34.18 -18.28
C ASP A 1053 -17.53 -33.60 -19.03
N TYR A 1054 -17.61 -32.28 -19.14
CA TYR A 1054 -18.71 -31.56 -19.80
C TYR A 1054 -18.15 -30.46 -20.71
N ASN A 1055 -17.73 -30.92 -21.87
CA ASN A 1055 -17.19 -30.16 -22.99
C ASN A 1055 -18.01 -30.60 -24.22
N LEU A 1056 -19.26 -30.11 -24.33
CA LEU A 1056 -20.29 -30.73 -25.18
C LEU A 1056 -20.04 -30.54 -26.68
N ASP A 1057 -19.30 -29.51 -27.07
CA ASP A 1057 -18.86 -29.31 -28.46
C ASP A 1057 -17.42 -29.82 -28.74
N GLY A 1058 -16.70 -30.24 -27.69
CA GLY A 1058 -15.37 -30.82 -27.76
C GLY A 1058 -14.21 -29.82 -27.84
N LEU A 1059 -14.46 -28.50 -27.76
CA LEU A 1059 -13.44 -27.46 -27.95
C LEU A 1059 -12.55 -27.17 -26.73
N GLY A 1060 -12.87 -27.70 -25.55
CA GLY A 1060 -11.92 -27.86 -24.43
C GLY A 1060 -11.89 -26.77 -23.37
N ALA A 1061 -12.78 -25.76 -23.45
CA ALA A 1061 -13.03 -24.79 -22.39
C ALA A 1061 -14.53 -24.48 -22.34
N ILE A 1062 -15.12 -24.49 -21.13
CA ILE A 1062 -16.57 -24.46 -20.92
C ILE A 1062 -17.14 -23.07 -21.26
N ASP A 1063 -17.93 -22.96 -22.32
CA ASP A 1063 -18.44 -21.69 -22.84
C ASP A 1063 -19.95 -21.47 -22.58
N ALA A 1064 -20.45 -20.30 -22.98
CA ALA A 1064 -21.86 -19.93 -22.77
C ALA A 1064 -22.88 -20.83 -23.50
N ARG A 1065 -22.45 -21.68 -24.44
CA ARG A 1065 -23.25 -22.67 -25.17
C ARG A 1065 -23.35 -23.98 -24.41
N ASP A 1066 -22.29 -24.42 -23.71
CA ASP A 1066 -22.35 -25.57 -22.81
C ASP A 1066 -23.38 -25.31 -21.72
N LEU A 1067 -23.34 -24.13 -21.09
CA LEU A 1067 -24.34 -23.66 -20.13
C LEU A 1067 -25.76 -23.67 -20.72
N LEU A 1068 -25.92 -23.23 -21.97
CA LEU A 1068 -27.23 -23.20 -22.65
C LEU A 1068 -27.76 -24.62 -22.96
N GLN A 1069 -26.87 -25.56 -23.24
CA GLN A 1069 -27.21 -26.97 -23.47
C GLN A 1069 -27.52 -27.69 -22.15
N LEU A 1070 -26.75 -27.47 -21.08
CA LEU A 1070 -27.07 -27.98 -19.75
C LEU A 1070 -28.43 -27.46 -19.27
N LEU A 1071 -28.71 -26.17 -19.43
CA LEU A 1071 -30.00 -25.56 -19.09
C LEU A 1071 -31.17 -26.06 -19.96
N ALA A 1072 -30.89 -26.74 -21.08
CA ALA A 1072 -31.88 -27.48 -21.86
C ALA A 1072 -32.01 -28.94 -21.38
N ALA A 1073 -30.89 -29.63 -21.12
CA ALA A 1073 -30.82 -31.00 -20.62
C ALA A 1073 -31.57 -31.17 -19.29
N ILE A 1074 -31.35 -30.23 -18.35
CA ILE A 1074 -32.08 -30.16 -17.07
C ILE A 1074 -33.59 -30.04 -17.30
N ARG A 1075 -34.03 -29.18 -18.23
CA ARG A 1075 -35.47 -29.02 -18.55
C ARG A 1075 -36.10 -30.24 -19.21
N SER A 1076 -35.31 -31.10 -19.85
CA SER A 1076 -35.77 -32.41 -20.34
C SER A 1076 -35.66 -33.54 -19.31
N GLY A 1077 -35.01 -33.32 -18.16
CA GLY A 1077 -34.72 -34.36 -17.18
C GLY A 1077 -33.75 -35.41 -17.72
N ASP A 1078 -32.71 -34.99 -18.45
CA ASP A 1078 -31.69 -35.91 -18.98
C ASP A 1078 -30.81 -36.45 -17.84
N PRO A 1079 -30.75 -37.78 -17.60
CA PRO A 1079 -29.95 -38.36 -16.52
C PRO A 1079 -28.43 -38.15 -16.62
N GLN A 1080 -27.91 -37.57 -17.71
CA GLN A 1080 -26.50 -37.15 -17.79
C GLN A 1080 -26.23 -35.76 -17.20
N ALA A 1081 -27.28 -34.99 -16.87
CA ALA A 1081 -27.18 -33.68 -16.24
C ALA A 1081 -27.22 -33.71 -14.69
N ASP A 1082 -27.35 -34.90 -14.08
CA ASP A 1082 -27.10 -35.18 -12.64
C ASP A 1082 -25.60 -34.95 -12.35
N PHE A 1083 -25.29 -33.76 -11.87
CA PHE A 1083 -23.94 -33.18 -11.80
C PHE A 1083 -23.38 -33.19 -10.37
N ASN A 1084 -24.28 -33.10 -9.38
CA ASN A 1084 -23.96 -33.30 -7.97
C ASN A 1084 -23.96 -34.79 -7.55
N CYS A 1085 -24.47 -35.67 -8.43
CA CYS A 1085 -24.61 -37.13 -8.25
C CYS A 1085 -25.59 -37.56 -7.14
N ASP A 1086 -26.60 -36.74 -6.81
CA ASP A 1086 -27.64 -37.08 -5.83
C ASP A 1086 -28.80 -37.90 -6.42
N GLY A 1087 -28.93 -37.95 -7.75
CA GLY A 1087 -29.94 -38.71 -8.48
C GLY A 1087 -31.20 -37.91 -8.88
N ALA A 1088 -31.26 -36.62 -8.59
CA ALA A 1088 -32.15 -35.66 -9.22
C ALA A 1088 -31.51 -35.08 -10.51
N VAL A 1089 -32.27 -34.22 -11.20
CA VAL A 1089 -31.80 -33.38 -12.30
C VAL A 1089 -32.58 -32.07 -12.20
N ASP A 1090 -32.05 -31.08 -11.46
CA ASP A 1090 -32.78 -29.84 -11.14
C ASP A 1090 -31.92 -28.55 -11.09
N GLY A 1091 -32.17 -27.66 -10.13
CA GLY A 1091 -31.48 -26.38 -9.97
C GLY A 1091 -30.14 -26.50 -9.24
N ASP A 1092 -29.95 -27.52 -8.41
CA ASP A 1092 -28.73 -27.65 -7.61
C ASP A 1092 -27.54 -28.18 -8.45
N ASP A 1093 -27.80 -28.92 -9.52
CA ASP A 1093 -26.83 -29.24 -10.58
C ASP A 1093 -26.26 -27.99 -11.26
N LEU A 1094 -27.12 -27.00 -11.49
CA LEU A 1094 -26.72 -25.71 -12.07
C LEU A 1094 -25.87 -24.90 -11.08
N LEU A 1095 -26.11 -25.04 -9.77
CA LEU A 1095 -25.23 -24.49 -8.74
C LEU A 1095 -23.85 -25.14 -8.80
N GLU A 1096 -23.74 -26.47 -8.83
CA GLU A 1096 -22.43 -27.14 -8.88
C GLU A 1096 -21.68 -26.84 -10.18
N PHE A 1097 -22.36 -26.84 -11.34
CA PHE A 1097 -21.78 -26.40 -12.60
C PHE A 1097 -21.26 -24.96 -12.51
N SER A 1098 -22.03 -24.03 -11.93
CA SER A 1098 -21.57 -22.64 -11.71
C SER A 1098 -20.43 -22.52 -10.70
N GLY A 1099 -20.29 -23.49 -9.79
CA GLY A 1099 -19.17 -23.60 -8.84
C GLY A 1099 -17.86 -24.01 -9.52
N ARG A 1100 -17.94 -24.82 -10.59
CA ARG A 1100 -16.80 -25.22 -11.43
C ARG A 1100 -16.48 -24.19 -12.53
N TRP A 1101 -17.44 -23.35 -12.92
CA TRP A 1101 -17.29 -22.25 -13.91
C TRP A 1101 -16.57 -21.01 -13.33
N LYS A 1102 -15.44 -21.21 -12.63
CA LYS A 1102 -14.72 -20.17 -11.86
C LYS A 1102 -13.19 -20.14 -12.06
N GLU A 1103 -12.67 -20.84 -13.06
CA GLU A 1103 -11.31 -20.64 -13.61
C GLU A 1103 -11.38 -19.85 -14.93
#